data_AF-A0A7W7YQ62-F1
#
_entry.id   AF-A0A7W7YQ62-F1
#
_cell.length_a   1.000
_cell.length_b   1.000
_cell.length_c   1.000
_cell.angle_alpha   90.00
_cell.angle_beta   90.00
_cell.angle_gamma   90.00
#
_symmetry.space_group_name_H-M   'P 1'
#
loop_
_entity.id
_entity.type
_entity.pdbx_description
1 polymer ?
#
loop_
_entity_poly.entity_id
_entity_poly.type
_entity_poly.pdbx_seq_one_letter_code
_entity_poly.pdbx_strand_id
1 'polypeptide(L)'
;MKPSLTPKNPGYRLPAALAAMACALAGLTQAKEMSPADIQAKAKQMDQLVLTKLEKEKIQPTAPVSDEVFVRRIYLDISGRIPTLKETTDFLADQAPDKRAKLIDELLASDGYVQNFTNYWSDLLRVKSQLTMGNSQPAGAAYSNWVRDSLKANKPYNKMVQEMLTAKGKTYENGAVGFYIRDYNMPLDNMAVTTQVFLGTSMVCAQCHNHPFDKWTQMDYYQMAAHSNGMTGSNGLSNPLLAQAFYGRSAKGKKAAKGDKSMDSMMMGGEAMAGLARKDVGRAMNEILRPLRYNTVLDETDKKPLRLPHDYQYADAKPKSVVEPVIPAAFSKDGKIVKDGQKPIEAYASWVASKENPRFTLVIANRLWKKVMGVGVIEPVDEITDSSVPSNPQLMAFLEDTMKQVNYDMKAYLRIIYNSSTYQRAAYTKDVELGEVYHFPGPILRRMSAEQIWDSMVALYKPSPDTPSMTASIERESTIRRVEWLDRALNALSAQELAEGAAKVVAVQKQLAADVRKAQEQLTAANKKKDEDAIRAAKKVVANQRRAIDEAAEEIIYSMGFKKFAQLAREGKLKEQVDDVEFAKEITSVIRSKEGQDLGIDEALAIMAKQQRARLTAQQQQRLKRDAEALKVDDKKELTSLKAWENYRDTYMVRAADLRSPAPNGHFLREFGQSDRELVENSNDEASVGQALMLLNGKTFTQLLNPYTMISRALRRAETTEQTVDAVYLALFSRKATPEEQELLKPVVEGKGMVGKGDALWAALNTRQFYFIQ
;
A
#
# COMPACT_ATOMS: atom_id res chain seq x y z
N MET A 1 28.09 29.61 11.58
CA MET A 1 28.29 28.81 10.35
C MET A 1 27.26 27.70 10.32
N LYS A 2 26.25 27.80 9.45
CA LYS A 2 25.20 26.79 9.28
C LYS A 2 25.70 25.69 8.33
N PRO A 3 25.63 24.39 8.66
CA PRO A 3 25.85 23.35 7.67
C PRO A 3 24.51 22.94 7.04
N SER A 4 24.29 23.36 5.79
CA SER A 4 23.26 22.79 4.93
C SER A 4 23.77 21.48 4.32
N LEU A 5 23.24 20.35 4.78
CA LEU A 5 23.45 19.04 4.16
C LEU A 5 22.10 18.37 3.98
N THR A 6 21.31 18.84 3.01
CA THR A 6 20.27 18.02 2.39
C THR A 6 20.94 17.09 1.38
N PRO A 7 20.91 15.76 1.57
CA PRO A 7 21.44 14.82 0.59
C PRO A 7 20.54 14.81 -0.65
N LYS A 8 21.11 15.05 -1.83
CA LYS A 8 20.47 14.78 -3.12
C LYS A 8 20.33 13.27 -3.30
N ASN A 9 19.21 12.71 -2.85
CA ASN A 9 18.75 11.38 -3.27
C ASN A 9 18.45 11.42 -4.79
N PRO A 10 18.92 10.48 -5.60
CA PRO A 10 18.31 10.22 -6.89
C PRO A 10 17.13 9.28 -6.65
N GLY A 11 16.10 9.82 -5.98
CA GLY A 11 14.77 9.24 -6.04
C GLY A 11 14.12 9.71 -7.33
N TYR A 12 13.37 8.81 -7.97
CA TYR A 12 12.39 9.05 -9.03
C TYR A 12 12.17 10.54 -9.36
N ARG A 13 12.80 11.02 -10.43
CA ARG A 13 12.29 12.19 -11.15
C ARG A 13 11.33 11.66 -12.20
N LEU A 14 10.07 12.03 -12.03
CA LEU A 14 8.96 11.75 -12.94
C LEU A 14 9.39 11.90 -14.42
N PRO A 15 8.99 11.00 -15.33
CA PRO A 15 9.29 11.13 -16.75
C PRO A 15 8.77 12.48 -17.28
N ALA A 16 9.44 13.04 -18.30
CA ALA A 16 9.22 14.42 -18.75
C ALA A 16 7.76 14.76 -19.14
N ALA A 17 6.95 13.76 -19.51
CA ALA A 17 5.51 13.92 -19.75
C ALA A 17 4.71 14.21 -18.45
N LEU A 18 5.17 13.71 -17.30
CA LEU A 18 4.67 14.08 -15.97
C LEU A 18 5.36 15.34 -15.42
N ALA A 19 6.54 15.72 -15.91
CA ALA A 19 7.17 17.00 -15.59
C ALA A 19 6.42 18.20 -16.19
N ALA A 20 5.81 18.04 -17.37
CA ALA A 20 4.89 19.04 -17.93
C ALA A 20 3.61 19.16 -17.08
N MET A 21 3.14 18.07 -16.47
CA MET A 21 2.06 18.09 -15.48
C MET A 21 2.53 18.67 -14.13
N ALA A 22 3.78 18.44 -13.73
CA ALA A 22 4.41 19.06 -12.55
C ALA A 22 4.62 20.58 -12.70
N CYS A 23 4.85 21.07 -13.93
CA CYS A 23 4.84 22.50 -14.24
C CYS A 23 3.43 23.07 -14.35
N ALA A 24 2.44 22.29 -14.78
CA ALA A 24 1.02 22.69 -14.66
C ALA A 24 0.53 22.67 -13.19
N LEU A 25 1.17 21.89 -12.31
CA LEU A 25 0.99 21.92 -10.85
C LEU A 25 1.71 23.10 -10.18
N ALA A 26 2.66 23.77 -10.86
CA ALA A 26 3.33 24.96 -10.34
C ALA A 26 2.45 26.24 -10.41
N GLY A 27 1.30 26.17 -11.09
CA GLY A 27 0.24 27.18 -11.07
C GLY A 27 -0.86 26.91 -10.04
N LEU A 28 -0.77 25.83 -9.26
CA LEU A 28 -1.64 25.64 -8.12
C LEU A 28 -1.25 26.67 -7.07
N THR A 29 -2.20 27.51 -6.67
CA THR A 29 -2.15 28.18 -5.38
C THR A 29 -1.97 27.08 -4.32
N GLN A 30 -0.72 26.81 -3.93
CA GLN A 30 -0.39 26.04 -2.76
C GLN A 30 -1.21 26.70 -1.64
N ALA A 31 -2.10 25.93 -1.00
CA ALA A 31 -2.91 26.49 0.08
C ALA A 31 -1.95 27.19 1.03
N LYS A 32 -2.17 28.48 1.27
CA LYS A 32 -1.26 29.28 2.09
C LYS A 32 -1.04 28.52 3.40
N GLU A 33 0.19 28.13 3.66
CA GLU A 33 0.53 27.35 4.84
C GLU A 33 0.04 28.14 6.06
N MET A 34 -0.83 27.52 6.86
CA MET A 34 -1.40 28.15 8.03
C MET A 34 -0.28 28.53 8.99
N SER A 35 -0.32 29.75 9.53
CA SER A 35 0.66 30.14 10.54
C SER A 35 0.44 29.32 11.83
N PRO A 36 1.48 29.14 12.67
CA PRO A 36 1.30 28.52 13.98
C PRO A 36 0.19 29.17 14.82
N ALA A 37 0.00 30.48 14.70
CA ALA A 37 -1.07 31.20 15.37
C ALA A 37 -2.46 30.79 14.86
N ASP A 38 -2.63 30.61 13.55
CA ASP A 38 -3.90 30.17 12.95
C ASP A 38 -4.25 28.74 13.38
N ILE A 39 -3.25 27.85 13.44
CA ILE A 39 -3.42 26.47 13.92
C ILE A 39 -3.91 26.47 15.36
N GLN A 40 -3.26 27.25 16.24
CA GLN A 40 -3.64 27.36 17.65
C GLN A 40 -5.02 27.98 17.82
N ALA A 41 -5.37 29.00 17.03
CA ALA A 41 -6.70 29.60 17.07
C ALA A 41 -7.79 28.59 16.69
N LYS A 42 -7.57 27.80 15.62
CA LYS A 42 -8.50 26.74 15.22
C LYS A 42 -8.60 25.62 16.26
N ALA A 43 -7.49 25.19 16.85
CA ALA A 43 -7.49 24.18 17.91
C ALA A 43 -8.32 24.64 19.12
N LYS A 44 -8.17 25.90 19.54
CA LYS A 44 -8.98 26.50 20.62
C LYS A 44 -10.46 26.59 20.27
N GLN A 45 -10.80 26.96 19.03
CA GLN A 45 -12.19 27.00 18.58
C GLN A 45 -12.82 25.60 18.64
N MET A 46 -12.10 24.58 18.18
CA MET A 46 -12.51 23.18 18.26
C MET A 46 -12.75 22.74 19.71
N ASP A 47 -11.81 23.05 20.60
CA ASP A 47 -11.93 22.76 22.03
C ASP A 47 -13.17 23.40 22.65
N GLN A 48 -13.46 24.66 22.30
CA GLN A 48 -14.66 25.35 22.81
C GLN A 48 -15.96 24.63 22.41
N LEU A 49 -16.03 24.09 21.19
CA LEU A 49 -17.20 23.34 20.71
C LEU A 49 -17.39 22.02 21.48
N VAL A 50 -16.30 21.34 21.83
CA VAL A 50 -16.32 20.13 22.66
C VAL A 50 -16.72 20.46 24.09
N LEU A 51 -16.07 21.46 24.71
CA LEU A 51 -16.34 21.88 26.08
C LEU A 51 -17.79 22.35 26.27
N THR A 52 -18.30 23.15 25.33
CA THR A 52 -19.71 23.61 25.37
C THR A 52 -20.69 22.44 25.36
N LYS A 53 -20.39 21.39 24.58
CA LYS A 53 -21.21 20.17 24.55
C LYS A 53 -21.09 19.39 25.86
N LEU A 54 -19.88 19.21 26.40
CA LEU A 54 -19.66 18.54 27.68
C LEU A 54 -20.38 19.24 28.84
N GLU A 55 -20.32 20.57 28.91
CA GLU A 55 -21.04 21.38 29.91
C GLU A 55 -22.56 21.16 29.81
N LYS A 56 -23.10 21.18 28.59
CA LYS A 56 -24.53 20.92 28.35
C LYS A 56 -24.96 19.53 28.81
N GLU A 57 -24.15 18.52 28.53
CA GLU A 57 -24.39 17.13 28.95
C GLU A 57 -23.97 16.84 30.40
N LYS A 58 -23.45 17.85 31.12
CA LYS A 58 -22.95 17.74 32.50
C LYS A 58 -21.85 16.69 32.67
N ILE A 59 -21.03 16.51 31.65
CA ILE A 59 -19.90 15.58 31.64
C ILE A 59 -18.62 16.37 31.93
N GLN A 60 -17.83 15.88 32.88
CA GLN A 60 -16.53 16.47 33.17
C GLN A 60 -15.49 15.97 32.15
N PRO A 61 -14.69 16.87 31.54
CA PRO A 61 -13.61 16.44 30.68
C PRO A 61 -12.54 15.69 31.48
N THR A 62 -11.85 14.74 30.86
CA THR A 62 -10.76 14.01 31.53
C THR A 62 -9.56 14.93 31.77
N ALA A 63 -8.68 14.55 32.71
CA ALA A 63 -7.52 15.35 33.06
C ALA A 63 -6.57 15.54 31.86
N PRO A 64 -5.86 16.67 31.75
CA PRO A 64 -4.76 16.82 30.77
C PRO A 64 -3.70 15.74 30.96
N VAL A 65 -3.08 15.28 29.87
CA VAL A 65 -1.98 14.31 29.96
C VAL A 65 -0.64 14.95 30.32
N SER A 66 0.18 14.18 31.03
CA SER A 66 1.58 14.51 31.25
C SER A 66 2.40 14.39 29.95
N ASP A 67 3.63 14.90 29.97
CA ASP A 67 4.54 14.83 28.82
C ASP A 67 4.94 13.40 28.46
N GLU A 68 5.05 12.51 29.44
CA GLU A 68 5.33 11.08 29.26
C GLU A 68 4.25 10.38 28.44
N VAL A 69 2.98 10.65 28.78
CA VAL A 69 1.84 10.08 28.04
C VAL A 69 1.73 10.73 26.67
N PHE A 70 1.90 12.06 26.58
CA PHE A 70 1.84 12.78 25.31
C PHE A 70 2.86 12.28 24.30
N VAL A 71 4.15 12.17 24.68
CA VAL A 71 5.21 11.78 23.74
C VAL A 71 4.97 10.36 23.22
N ARG A 72 4.53 9.44 24.09
CA ARG A 72 4.22 8.08 23.64
C ARG A 72 3.03 8.06 22.69
N ARG A 73 1.95 8.75 23.04
CA ARG A 73 0.72 8.80 22.24
C ARG A 73 0.97 9.39 20.86
N ILE A 74 1.65 10.54 20.78
CA ILE A 74 1.83 11.25 19.51
C ILE A 74 2.73 10.50 18.53
N TYR A 75 3.74 9.78 19.03
CA TYR A 75 4.56 8.88 18.22
C TYR A 75 3.75 7.69 17.69
N LEU A 76 2.85 7.11 18.50
CA LEU A 76 1.98 6.03 18.07
C LEU A 76 0.95 6.49 17.02
N ASP A 77 0.35 7.67 17.22
CA ASP A 77 -0.67 8.20 16.31
C ASP A 77 -0.10 8.69 14.98
N ILE A 78 1.04 9.40 15.00
CA ILE A 78 1.64 9.96 13.79
C ILE A 78 2.59 8.96 13.15
N SER A 79 3.58 8.50 13.90
CA SER A 79 4.66 7.65 13.38
C SER A 79 4.37 6.16 13.48
N GLY A 80 3.28 5.72 14.12
CA GLY A 80 2.88 4.32 14.16
C GLY A 80 3.79 3.43 15.01
N ARG A 81 4.50 3.98 16.00
CA ARG A 81 5.39 3.24 16.90
C ARG A 81 5.59 4.00 18.21
N ILE A 82 6.11 3.36 19.24
CA ILE A 82 6.65 4.07 20.41
C ILE A 82 7.89 4.92 20.03
N PRO A 83 8.17 6.02 20.77
CA PRO A 83 9.46 6.71 20.66
C PRO A 83 10.60 5.77 21.06
N THR A 84 11.77 5.97 20.47
CA THR A 84 13.02 5.36 20.94
C THR A 84 13.38 5.92 22.32
N LEU A 85 14.24 5.22 23.06
CA LEU A 85 14.73 5.69 24.35
C LEU A 85 15.33 7.10 24.25
N LYS A 86 16.10 7.38 23.19
CA LYS A 86 16.71 8.70 22.97
C LYS A 86 15.65 9.77 22.71
N GLU A 87 14.69 9.51 21.81
CA GLU A 87 13.59 10.44 21.52
C GLU A 87 12.78 10.76 22.78
N THR A 88 12.50 9.75 23.61
CA THR A 88 11.84 9.93 24.91
C THR A 88 12.66 10.83 25.82
N THR A 89 13.93 10.50 26.07
CA THR A 89 14.76 11.25 27.04
C THR A 89 15.02 12.68 26.59
N ASP A 90 15.21 12.90 25.28
CA ASP A 90 15.42 14.25 24.73
C ASP A 90 14.16 15.11 24.90
N PHE A 91 12.98 14.56 24.62
CA PHE A 91 11.71 15.29 24.75
C PHE A 91 11.36 15.62 26.20
N LEU A 92 11.61 14.69 27.14
CA LEU A 92 11.38 14.93 28.55
C LEU A 92 12.36 15.94 29.15
N ALA A 93 13.59 16.00 28.61
CA ALA A 93 14.58 16.99 29.02
C ALA A 93 14.28 18.41 28.49
N ASP A 94 13.63 18.53 27.33
CA ASP A 94 13.27 19.82 26.74
C ASP A 94 12.27 20.59 27.61
N GLN A 95 12.62 21.85 27.91
CA GLN A 95 11.82 22.78 28.71
C GLN A 95 11.15 23.87 27.86
N ALA A 96 11.27 23.81 26.53
CA ALA A 96 10.64 24.78 25.65
C ALA A 96 9.10 24.71 25.78
N PRO A 97 8.40 25.86 25.94
CA PRO A 97 6.95 25.88 26.14
C PRO A 97 6.16 25.38 24.92
N ASP A 98 6.78 25.37 23.74
CA ASP A 98 6.21 24.93 22.46
C ASP A 98 6.71 23.54 22.02
N LYS A 99 7.40 22.78 22.89
CA LYS A 99 8.00 21.47 22.53
C LYS A 99 6.99 20.46 21.97
N ARG A 100 5.74 20.46 22.48
CA ARG A 100 4.67 19.58 21.97
C ARG A 100 4.31 19.92 20.53
N ALA A 101 4.16 21.21 20.22
CA ALA A 101 3.85 21.69 18.87
C ALA A 101 5.00 21.39 17.89
N LYS A 102 6.25 21.63 18.32
CA LYS A 102 7.46 21.28 17.54
C LYS A 102 7.51 19.79 17.22
N LEU A 103 7.27 18.93 18.22
CA LEU A 103 7.28 17.48 18.00
C LEU A 103 6.17 17.05 17.02
N ILE A 104 4.96 17.63 17.11
CA ILE A 104 3.88 17.35 16.15
C ILE A 104 4.33 17.68 14.72
N ASP A 105 4.96 18.84 14.51
CA ASP A 105 5.44 19.27 13.20
C ASP A 105 6.55 18.36 12.66
N GLU A 106 7.51 18.01 13.51
CA GLU A 106 8.60 17.09 13.16
C GLU A 106 8.06 15.71 12.74
N LEU A 107 7.11 15.16 13.51
CA LEU A 107 6.53 13.85 13.21
C LEU A 107 5.67 13.87 11.94
N LEU A 108 4.84 14.90 11.71
CA LEU A 108 4.04 15.03 10.48
C LEU A 108 4.93 15.19 9.23
N ALA A 109 6.11 15.79 9.38
CA ALA A 109 7.09 15.93 8.31
C ALA A 109 7.93 14.66 8.07
N SER A 110 7.90 13.69 8.99
CA SER A 110 8.80 12.53 8.97
C SER A 110 8.41 11.43 7.98
N ASP A 111 9.39 10.57 7.63
CA ASP A 111 9.11 9.30 6.95
C ASP A 111 8.31 8.32 7.86
N GLY A 112 8.28 8.54 9.17
CA GLY A 112 7.44 7.80 10.12
C GLY A 112 5.95 8.00 9.85
N TYR A 113 5.52 9.25 9.62
CA TYR A 113 4.17 9.57 9.16
C TYR A 113 3.83 8.82 7.87
N VAL A 114 4.72 8.88 6.87
CA VAL A 114 4.50 8.25 5.57
C VAL A 114 4.28 6.74 5.72
N GLN A 115 5.07 6.07 6.57
CA GLN A 115 4.95 4.62 6.78
C GLN A 115 3.65 4.24 7.51
N ASN A 116 3.33 4.93 8.61
CA ASN A 116 2.11 4.67 9.36
C ASN A 116 0.85 4.94 8.51
N PHE A 117 0.80 6.11 7.86
CA PHE A 117 -0.35 6.46 7.03
C PHE A 117 -0.44 5.62 5.77
N THR A 118 0.67 5.07 5.26
CA THR A 118 0.59 4.07 4.18
C THR A 118 -0.14 2.82 4.64
N ASN A 119 0.11 2.30 5.85
CA ASN A 119 -0.61 1.14 6.36
C ASN A 119 -2.11 1.43 6.51
N TYR A 120 -2.44 2.57 7.12
CA TYR A 120 -3.81 3.04 7.28
C TYR A 120 -4.55 3.16 5.94
N TRP A 121 -3.98 3.88 4.97
CA TRP A 121 -4.59 4.04 3.66
C TRP A 121 -4.60 2.75 2.85
N SER A 122 -3.66 1.83 3.09
CA SER A 122 -3.64 0.55 2.40
C SER A 122 -4.76 -0.38 2.85
N ASP A 123 -5.20 -0.31 4.11
CA ASP A 123 -6.39 -1.04 4.57
C ASP A 123 -7.64 -0.49 3.87
N LEU A 124 -7.85 0.82 3.96
CA LEU A 124 -8.98 1.53 3.34
C LEU A 124 -9.09 1.34 1.83
N LEU A 125 -7.96 1.51 1.13
CA LEU A 125 -7.89 1.42 -0.32
C LEU A 125 -7.57 0.00 -0.80
N ARG A 126 -7.58 -0.98 0.11
CA ARG A 126 -7.34 -2.40 -0.19
C ARG A 126 -6.06 -2.63 -1.01
N VAL A 127 -5.00 -1.87 -0.71
CA VAL A 127 -3.71 -1.89 -1.43
C VAL A 127 -2.95 -3.13 -1.03
N LYS A 128 -2.60 -4.02 -1.96
CA LYS A 128 -1.77 -5.19 -1.66
C LYS A 128 -0.45 -5.09 -2.41
N SER A 129 0.66 -5.40 -1.74
CA SER A 129 1.97 -5.57 -2.40
C SER A 129 1.94 -6.77 -3.35
N GLN A 130 1.11 -7.77 -3.04
CA GLN A 130 0.87 -8.96 -3.83
C GLN A 130 -0.62 -9.09 -4.08
N LEU A 131 -1.09 -8.71 -5.26
CA LEU A 131 -2.49 -8.88 -5.64
C LEU A 131 -2.81 -10.37 -5.91
N THR A 132 -4.01 -10.80 -5.54
CA THR A 132 -4.46 -12.22 -5.46
C THR A 132 -4.38 -12.96 -6.79
N MET A 133 -4.45 -12.23 -7.91
CA MET A 133 -4.28 -12.79 -9.25
C MET A 133 -2.78 -12.94 -9.55
N GLY A 134 -2.22 -14.14 -9.42
CA GLY A 134 -0.78 -14.47 -9.30
C GLY A 134 0.29 -13.80 -10.19
N ASN A 135 -0.06 -12.95 -11.16
CA ASN A 135 0.87 -12.14 -11.97
C ASN A 135 0.78 -10.62 -11.74
N SER A 136 -0.07 -10.15 -10.83
CA SER A 136 -0.36 -8.72 -10.60
C SER A 136 0.54 -8.06 -9.54
N GLN A 137 1.65 -8.71 -9.17
CA GLN A 137 2.69 -8.17 -8.27
C GLN A 137 3.15 -6.75 -8.64
N PRO A 138 3.39 -6.44 -9.93
CA PRO A 138 3.89 -5.14 -10.35
C PRO A 138 2.84 -4.04 -10.17
N ALA A 139 1.56 -4.36 -10.41
CA ALA A 139 0.45 -3.43 -10.14
C ALA A 139 0.31 -3.13 -8.65
N GLY A 140 0.46 -4.15 -7.79
CA GLY A 140 0.45 -3.97 -6.33
C GLY A 140 1.60 -3.09 -5.83
N ALA A 141 2.82 -3.34 -6.34
CA ALA A 141 4.00 -2.54 -6.02
C ALA A 141 3.85 -1.08 -6.49
N ALA A 142 3.40 -0.87 -7.73
CA ALA A 142 3.18 0.47 -8.29
C ALA A 142 2.10 1.23 -7.52
N TYR A 143 1.02 0.56 -7.11
CA TYR A 143 -0.05 1.18 -6.34
C TYR A 143 0.42 1.60 -4.93
N SER A 144 1.15 0.70 -4.25
CA SER A 144 1.77 1.00 -2.95
C SER A 144 2.75 2.17 -3.04
N ASN A 145 3.56 2.24 -4.10
CA ASN A 145 4.46 3.38 -4.33
C ASN A 145 3.67 4.68 -4.56
N TRP A 146 2.62 4.67 -5.38
CA TRP A 146 1.80 5.86 -5.62
C TRP A 146 1.15 6.41 -4.34
N VAL A 147 0.66 5.52 -3.45
CA VAL A 147 0.12 5.95 -2.13
C VAL A 147 1.21 6.59 -1.29
N ARG A 148 2.39 5.96 -1.17
CA ARG A 148 3.53 6.51 -0.42
C ARG A 148 3.98 7.85 -0.95
N ASP A 149 4.15 7.96 -2.25
CA ASP A 149 4.62 9.18 -2.90
C ASP A 149 3.60 10.32 -2.74
N SER A 150 2.31 10.00 -2.81
CA SER A 150 1.24 10.98 -2.57
C SER A 150 1.25 11.47 -1.12
N LEU A 151 1.45 10.59 -0.13
CA LEU A 151 1.57 10.96 1.29
C LEU A 151 2.85 11.76 1.57
N LYS A 152 3.97 11.36 0.96
CA LYS A 152 5.27 12.01 1.12
C LYS A 152 5.27 13.42 0.53
N ALA A 153 4.66 13.59 -0.64
CA ALA A 153 4.47 14.89 -1.29
C ALA A 153 3.39 15.75 -0.63
N ASN A 154 2.71 15.25 0.41
CA ASN A 154 1.55 15.88 1.03
C ASN A 154 0.48 16.29 0.00
N LYS A 155 0.18 15.38 -0.94
CA LYS A 155 -0.82 15.63 -1.98
C LYS A 155 -2.19 15.84 -1.32
N PRO A 156 -2.93 16.92 -1.67
CA PRO A 156 -4.29 17.12 -1.19
C PRO A 156 -5.17 15.90 -1.44
N TYR A 157 -5.97 15.50 -0.45
CA TYR A 157 -6.77 14.27 -0.53
C TYR A 157 -7.76 14.28 -1.71
N ASN A 158 -8.41 15.41 -1.99
CA ASN A 158 -9.27 15.56 -3.16
C ASN A 158 -8.53 15.30 -4.49
N LYS A 159 -7.25 15.69 -4.59
CA LYS A 159 -6.40 15.41 -5.76
C LYS A 159 -5.98 13.95 -5.84
N MET A 160 -5.64 13.33 -4.70
CA MET A 160 -5.41 11.88 -4.64
C MET A 160 -6.62 11.11 -5.19
N VAL A 161 -7.83 11.48 -4.77
CA VAL A 161 -9.07 10.82 -5.21
C VAL A 161 -9.35 11.07 -6.69
N GLN A 162 -9.20 12.31 -7.19
CA GLN A 162 -9.37 12.62 -8.62
C GLN A 162 -8.42 11.82 -9.51
N GLU A 163 -7.13 11.81 -9.18
CA GLU A 163 -6.12 11.06 -9.93
C GLU A 163 -6.39 9.55 -9.91
N MET A 164 -6.81 9.02 -8.76
CA MET A 164 -7.08 7.59 -8.61
C MET A 164 -8.32 7.14 -9.40
N LEU A 165 -9.42 7.90 -9.31
CA LEU A 165 -10.65 7.58 -10.04
C LEU A 165 -10.48 7.72 -11.55
N THR A 166 -9.62 8.62 -12.03
CA THR A 166 -9.35 8.79 -13.46
C THR A 166 -8.15 7.99 -13.96
N ALA A 167 -7.57 7.12 -13.13
CA ALA A 167 -6.33 6.44 -13.42
C ALA A 167 -6.45 5.50 -14.63
N LYS A 168 -5.64 5.78 -15.65
CA LYS A 168 -5.48 4.97 -16.87
C LYS A 168 -4.01 4.88 -17.27
N GLY A 169 -3.71 3.99 -18.21
CA GLY A 169 -2.37 3.71 -18.69
C GLY A 169 -1.75 2.47 -18.04
N LYS A 170 -0.43 2.35 -18.13
CA LYS A 170 0.31 1.19 -17.61
C LYS A 170 0.73 1.40 -16.16
N THR A 171 0.88 0.33 -15.37
CA THR A 171 1.19 0.46 -13.93
C THR A 171 2.53 1.13 -13.67
N TYR A 172 3.51 0.94 -14.57
CA TYR A 172 4.83 1.59 -14.47
C TYR A 172 4.81 3.07 -14.90
N GLU A 173 3.76 3.55 -15.55
CA GLU A 173 3.55 4.97 -15.89
C GLU A 173 2.68 5.67 -14.86
N ASN A 174 1.63 4.99 -14.39
CA ASN A 174 0.66 5.51 -13.44
C ASN A 174 0.29 4.42 -12.42
N GLY A 175 0.90 4.46 -11.23
CA GLY A 175 0.64 3.47 -10.18
C GLY A 175 -0.79 3.49 -9.63
N ALA A 176 -1.53 4.59 -9.78
CA ALA A 176 -2.90 4.71 -9.30
C ALA A 176 -3.89 3.76 -10.00
N VAL A 177 -3.53 3.24 -11.18
CA VAL A 177 -4.34 2.24 -11.91
C VAL A 177 -4.52 0.94 -11.12
N GLY A 178 -3.68 0.71 -10.11
CA GLY A 178 -3.86 -0.38 -9.15
C GLY A 178 -5.22 -0.39 -8.45
N PHE A 179 -5.87 0.78 -8.31
CA PHE A 179 -7.23 0.88 -7.77
C PHE A 179 -8.25 0.07 -8.57
N TYR A 180 -8.17 0.09 -9.90
CA TYR A 180 -9.03 -0.69 -10.80
C TYR A 180 -8.52 -2.11 -11.00
N ILE A 181 -7.20 -2.32 -11.02
CA ILE A 181 -6.61 -3.66 -11.20
C ILE A 181 -6.87 -4.56 -9.99
N ARG A 182 -7.00 -3.99 -8.79
CA ARG A 182 -7.45 -4.72 -7.60
C ARG A 182 -8.77 -5.46 -7.84
N ASP A 183 -9.74 -4.78 -8.47
CA ASP A 183 -11.06 -5.31 -8.80
C ASP A 183 -11.15 -5.61 -10.31
N TYR A 184 -10.14 -6.29 -10.84
CA TYR A 184 -10.01 -6.53 -12.28
C TYR A 184 -11.27 -7.20 -12.85
N ASN A 185 -11.90 -6.56 -13.85
CA ASN A 185 -13.17 -6.99 -14.46
C ASN A 185 -14.38 -7.06 -13.50
N MET A 186 -14.31 -6.38 -12.35
CA MET A 186 -15.38 -6.27 -11.37
C MET A 186 -15.74 -4.78 -11.12
N PRO A 187 -16.28 -4.08 -12.14
CA PRO A 187 -16.54 -2.63 -12.05
C PRO A 187 -17.62 -2.28 -11.01
N LEU A 188 -18.57 -3.18 -10.76
CA LEU A 188 -19.61 -2.99 -9.75
C LEU A 188 -18.99 -3.02 -8.34
N ASP A 189 -18.20 -4.04 -8.02
CA ASP A 189 -17.47 -4.14 -6.75
C ASP A 189 -16.57 -2.93 -6.51
N ASN A 190 -15.89 -2.44 -7.56
CA ASN A 190 -15.09 -1.23 -7.47
C ASN A 190 -15.94 0.01 -7.10
N MET A 191 -17.13 0.16 -7.69
CA MET A 191 -18.05 1.25 -7.35
C MET A 191 -18.61 1.14 -5.93
N ALA A 192 -18.91 -0.08 -5.45
CA ALA A 192 -19.33 -0.30 -4.07
C ALA A 192 -18.26 0.20 -3.07
N VAL A 193 -16.99 -0.16 -3.29
CA VAL A 193 -15.88 0.34 -2.46
C VAL A 193 -15.69 1.85 -2.62
N THR A 194 -15.85 2.39 -3.84
CA THR A 194 -15.72 3.83 -4.10
C THR A 194 -16.74 4.65 -3.29
N THR A 195 -18.00 4.23 -3.29
CA THR A 195 -19.08 4.92 -2.57
C THR A 195 -18.94 4.76 -1.06
N GLN A 196 -18.55 3.58 -0.58
CA GLN A 196 -18.28 3.32 0.84
C GLN A 196 -17.13 4.22 1.35
N VAL A 197 -15.98 4.21 0.69
CA VAL A 197 -14.78 4.93 1.18
C VAL A 197 -14.89 6.44 1.01
N PHE A 198 -15.42 6.94 -0.10
CA PHE A 198 -15.39 8.38 -0.39
C PHE A 198 -16.68 9.11 -0.02
N LEU A 199 -17.81 8.41 0.04
CA LEU A 199 -19.11 9.00 0.35
C LEU A 199 -19.72 8.43 1.64
N GLY A 200 -19.03 7.50 2.32
CA GLY A 200 -19.51 6.89 3.55
C GLY A 200 -20.86 6.22 3.34
N THR A 201 -21.08 5.63 2.16
CA THR A 201 -22.40 5.09 1.76
C THR A 201 -22.24 3.65 1.32
N SER A 202 -22.84 2.72 2.06
CA SER A 202 -22.87 1.31 1.69
C SER A 202 -24.01 1.04 0.71
N MET A 203 -23.68 0.94 -0.58
CA MET A 203 -24.65 0.63 -1.63
C MET A 203 -24.55 -0.82 -2.13
N VAL A 204 -23.74 -1.67 -1.50
CA VAL A 204 -23.43 -3.02 -2.02
C VAL A 204 -24.67 -3.92 -2.11
N CYS A 205 -25.60 -3.85 -1.15
CA CYS A 205 -26.85 -4.61 -1.23
C CYS A 205 -27.71 -4.17 -2.43
N ALA A 206 -27.63 -2.87 -2.79
CA ALA A 206 -28.30 -2.29 -3.95
C ALA A 206 -27.79 -2.84 -5.29
N GLN A 207 -26.71 -3.63 -5.31
CA GLN A 207 -26.23 -4.30 -6.52
C GLN A 207 -27.24 -5.33 -7.04
N CYS A 208 -27.93 -6.05 -6.16
CA CYS A 208 -28.81 -7.17 -6.54
C CYS A 208 -30.30 -6.86 -6.35
N HIS A 209 -30.65 -6.02 -5.38
CA HIS A 209 -32.03 -5.64 -5.07
C HIS A 209 -32.04 -4.27 -4.38
N ASN A 210 -33.16 -3.56 -4.35
CA ASN A 210 -33.29 -2.32 -3.55
C ASN A 210 -32.83 -2.57 -2.11
N HIS A 211 -32.05 -1.63 -1.56
CA HIS A 211 -31.46 -1.78 -0.24
C HIS A 211 -32.56 -2.02 0.81
N PRO A 212 -32.42 -3.04 1.68
CA PRO A 212 -33.52 -3.47 2.55
C PRO A 212 -33.77 -2.51 3.72
N PHE A 213 -32.76 -1.72 4.09
CA PHE A 213 -32.78 -0.84 5.27
C PHE A 213 -32.40 0.63 4.97
N ASP A 214 -32.28 0.98 3.68
CA ASP A 214 -31.89 2.34 3.26
C ASP A 214 -32.59 2.67 1.94
N LYS A 215 -32.60 3.94 1.56
CA LYS A 215 -33.34 4.48 0.39
C LYS A 215 -32.77 4.06 -0.97
N TRP A 216 -31.58 3.48 -1.02
CA TRP A 216 -30.87 3.20 -2.27
C TRP A 216 -31.58 2.12 -3.09
N THR A 217 -31.98 2.46 -4.32
CA THR A 217 -32.55 1.49 -5.25
C THR A 217 -31.47 0.77 -6.04
N GLN A 218 -31.82 -0.37 -6.66
CA GLN A 218 -30.93 -1.04 -7.59
C GLN A 218 -30.59 -0.13 -8.79
N MET A 219 -31.54 0.69 -9.25
CA MET A 219 -31.27 1.67 -10.31
C MET A 219 -30.21 2.69 -9.88
N ASP A 220 -30.31 3.25 -8.67
CA ASP A 220 -29.34 4.24 -8.17
C ASP A 220 -27.91 3.69 -8.16
N TYR A 221 -27.74 2.43 -7.74
CA TYR A 221 -26.44 1.76 -7.76
C TYR A 221 -25.88 1.62 -9.18
N TYR A 222 -26.71 1.19 -10.13
CA TYR A 222 -26.26 1.05 -11.52
C TYR A 222 -26.00 2.41 -12.18
N GLN A 223 -26.74 3.46 -11.83
CA GLN A 223 -26.46 4.82 -12.32
C GLN A 223 -25.10 5.33 -11.83
N MET A 224 -24.78 5.08 -10.55
CA MET A 224 -23.45 5.36 -10.00
C MET A 224 -22.37 4.56 -10.73
N ALA A 225 -22.56 3.24 -10.88
CA ALA A 225 -21.59 2.36 -11.53
C ALA A 225 -21.39 2.68 -13.03
N ALA A 226 -22.38 3.24 -13.70
CA ALA A 226 -22.28 3.62 -15.11
C ALA A 226 -21.19 4.68 -15.37
N HIS A 227 -20.82 5.49 -14.36
CA HIS A 227 -19.72 6.46 -14.49
C HIS A 227 -18.34 5.81 -14.69
N SER A 228 -18.10 4.63 -14.11
CA SER A 228 -16.78 3.97 -14.12
C SER A 228 -16.74 2.65 -14.91
N ASN A 229 -17.87 2.12 -15.39
CA ASN A 229 -17.95 0.81 -16.04
C ASN A 229 -16.98 0.61 -17.23
N GLY A 230 -16.61 1.69 -17.93
CA GLY A 230 -15.64 1.62 -19.04
C GLY A 230 -14.17 1.65 -18.61
N MET A 231 -13.85 1.70 -17.31
CA MET A 231 -12.51 1.57 -16.77
C MET A 231 -12.11 0.10 -16.78
N THR A 232 -11.53 -0.36 -17.88
CA THR A 232 -11.30 -1.79 -18.12
C THR A 232 -9.83 -2.15 -18.16
N GLY A 233 -9.49 -3.25 -17.52
CA GLY A 233 -8.17 -3.84 -17.60
C GLY A 233 -7.89 -4.46 -18.97
N SER A 234 -6.65 -4.34 -19.44
CA SER A 234 -6.17 -5.03 -20.65
C SER A 234 -5.19 -6.15 -20.32
N ASN A 235 -5.23 -7.24 -21.10
CA ASN A 235 -4.41 -8.43 -20.93
C ASN A 235 -2.98 -8.29 -21.51
N GLY A 236 -2.37 -7.11 -21.41
CA GLY A 236 -0.95 -6.92 -21.69
C GLY A 236 -0.54 -6.69 -23.15
N LEU A 237 -1.46 -6.66 -24.11
CA LEU A 237 -1.15 -6.26 -25.50
C LEU A 237 -1.76 -4.88 -25.79
N SER A 238 -0.94 -3.83 -25.68
CA SER A 238 -1.38 -2.45 -25.94
C SER A 238 -1.20 -2.03 -27.40
N ASN A 239 -0.34 -2.70 -28.17
CA ASN A 239 -0.12 -2.39 -29.58
C ASN A 239 -1.34 -2.83 -30.42
N PRO A 240 -2.08 -1.91 -31.06
CA PRO A 240 -3.30 -2.23 -31.79
C PRO A 240 -3.06 -3.15 -32.99
N LEU A 241 -1.92 -3.01 -33.68
CA LEU A 241 -1.56 -3.85 -34.83
C LEU A 241 -1.31 -5.28 -34.38
N LEU A 242 -0.54 -5.47 -33.30
CA LEU A 242 -0.32 -6.80 -32.72
C LEU A 242 -1.62 -7.39 -32.15
N ALA A 243 -2.42 -6.58 -31.45
CA ALA A 243 -3.71 -7.01 -30.93
C ALA A 243 -4.68 -7.44 -32.03
N GLN A 244 -4.73 -6.69 -33.13
CA GLN A 244 -5.51 -7.06 -34.31
C GLN A 244 -4.97 -8.35 -34.96
N ALA A 245 -3.66 -8.47 -35.11
CA ALA A 245 -3.02 -9.62 -35.74
C ALA A 245 -3.25 -10.94 -34.97
N PHE A 246 -3.12 -10.93 -33.63
CA PHE A 246 -3.22 -12.15 -32.83
C PHE A 246 -4.62 -12.44 -32.29
N TYR A 247 -5.41 -11.40 -31.97
CA TYR A 247 -6.73 -11.58 -31.38
C TYR A 247 -7.89 -11.29 -32.34
N GLY A 248 -7.61 -10.83 -33.57
CA GLY A 248 -8.64 -10.50 -34.56
C GLY A 248 -9.59 -9.39 -34.08
N ARG A 249 -9.19 -8.63 -33.07
CA ARG A 249 -9.97 -7.52 -32.49
C ARG A 249 -9.53 -6.23 -33.17
N SER A 250 -10.41 -5.67 -33.99
CA SER A 250 -10.31 -4.28 -34.43
C SER A 250 -10.46 -3.34 -33.22
N ALA A 251 -9.77 -2.20 -33.25
CA ALA A 251 -9.96 -1.06 -32.33
C ALA A 251 -11.41 -0.54 -32.21
N LYS A 252 -12.36 -1.10 -32.98
CA LYS A 252 -13.80 -0.78 -32.96
C LYS A 252 -14.72 -1.94 -32.54
N GLY A 253 -14.24 -2.99 -31.87
CA GLY A 253 -15.11 -4.03 -31.28
C GLY A 253 -15.94 -4.87 -32.27
N LYS A 254 -15.81 -4.65 -33.58
CA LYS A 254 -16.38 -5.54 -34.59
C LYS A 254 -15.52 -6.80 -34.68
N LYS A 255 -16.16 -7.97 -34.60
CA LYS A 255 -15.56 -9.23 -35.04
C LYS A 255 -14.98 -8.99 -36.45
N ALA A 256 -13.71 -9.37 -36.67
CA ALA A 256 -13.16 -9.41 -38.02
C ALA A 256 -14.17 -10.10 -38.94
N ALA A 257 -14.49 -9.48 -40.07
CA ALA A 257 -15.39 -10.06 -41.05
C ALA A 257 -14.87 -11.47 -41.39
N LYS A 258 -15.76 -12.46 -41.33
CA LYS A 258 -15.45 -13.85 -41.72
C LYS A 258 -14.96 -13.81 -43.17
N GLY A 259 -13.64 -13.89 -43.40
CA GLY A 259 -13.07 -13.94 -44.74
C GLY A 259 -12.01 -12.89 -45.13
N ASP A 260 -11.49 -12.05 -44.22
CA ASP A 260 -10.34 -11.21 -44.55
C ASP A 260 -9.04 -12.04 -44.66
N LYS A 261 -8.80 -12.58 -45.86
CA LYS A 261 -7.65 -13.44 -46.20
C LYS A 261 -6.32 -12.70 -46.18
N SER A 262 -6.31 -11.36 -46.21
CA SER A 262 -5.08 -10.56 -46.26
C SER A 262 -4.25 -10.69 -44.97
N MET A 263 -4.96 -10.77 -43.84
CA MET A 263 -4.36 -10.80 -42.51
C MET A 263 -4.01 -12.23 -42.07
N ASP A 264 -4.80 -13.23 -42.47
CA ASP A 264 -4.43 -14.65 -42.37
C ASP A 264 -3.15 -14.94 -43.19
N SER A 265 -2.98 -14.31 -44.36
CA SER A 265 -1.77 -14.43 -45.17
C SER A 265 -0.53 -13.77 -44.54
N MET A 266 -0.68 -12.68 -43.78
CA MET A 266 0.45 -12.03 -43.09
C MET A 266 0.94 -12.80 -41.86
N MET A 267 0.03 -13.52 -41.18
CA MET A 267 0.33 -14.20 -39.89
C MET A 267 0.58 -15.70 -40.04
N MET A 268 -0.11 -16.36 -40.98
CA MET A 268 0.02 -17.80 -41.24
C MET A 268 0.78 -18.10 -42.54
N GLY A 269 1.22 -17.07 -43.27
CA GLY A 269 1.95 -17.21 -44.54
C GLY A 269 3.47 -17.31 -44.41
N GLY A 270 4.02 -17.12 -43.21
CA GLY A 270 5.46 -17.34 -42.95
C GLY A 270 5.76 -18.82 -42.70
N GLU A 271 6.90 -19.31 -43.19
CA GLU A 271 7.32 -20.72 -43.07
C GLU A 271 7.25 -21.26 -41.63
N ALA A 272 7.58 -20.43 -40.63
CA ALA A 272 7.59 -20.81 -39.21
C ALA A 272 6.20 -21.15 -38.63
N MET A 273 5.11 -20.67 -39.24
CA MET A 273 3.73 -20.91 -38.79
C MET A 273 2.97 -21.92 -39.65
N ALA A 274 3.61 -22.42 -40.73
CA ALA A 274 3.03 -23.40 -41.63
C ALA A 274 2.67 -24.69 -40.86
N GLY A 275 1.40 -25.10 -40.91
CA GLY A 275 0.91 -26.32 -40.26
C GLY A 275 0.56 -26.20 -38.78
N LEU A 276 0.68 -25.01 -38.15
CA LEU A 276 0.22 -24.79 -36.77
C LEU A 276 -1.26 -24.43 -36.71
N ALA A 277 -1.99 -24.98 -35.74
CA ALA A 277 -3.39 -24.63 -35.54
C ALA A 277 -3.52 -23.27 -34.84
N ARG A 278 -4.44 -22.42 -35.32
CA ARG A 278 -4.71 -21.08 -34.75
C ARG A 278 -4.94 -21.08 -33.23
N LYS A 279 -5.59 -22.13 -32.71
CA LYS A 279 -5.84 -22.31 -31.27
C LYS A 279 -4.55 -22.51 -30.47
N ASP A 280 -3.55 -23.19 -31.03
CA ASP A 280 -2.28 -23.48 -30.37
C ASP A 280 -1.42 -22.22 -30.34
N VAL A 281 -1.39 -21.48 -31.45
CA VAL A 281 -0.75 -20.15 -31.54
C VAL A 281 -1.37 -19.18 -30.52
N GLY A 282 -2.70 -19.10 -30.45
CA GLY A 282 -3.39 -18.26 -29.47
C GLY A 282 -3.08 -18.64 -28.01
N ARG A 283 -2.90 -19.94 -27.72
CA ARG A 283 -2.48 -20.42 -26.40
C ARG A 283 -1.04 -20.04 -26.10
N ALA A 284 -0.12 -20.21 -27.05
CA ALA A 284 1.26 -19.77 -26.91
C ALA A 284 1.33 -18.27 -26.63
N MET A 285 0.64 -17.44 -27.42
CA MET A 285 0.56 -16.00 -27.19
C MET A 285 0.01 -15.62 -25.81
N ASN A 286 -0.99 -16.36 -25.33
CA ASN A 286 -1.53 -16.14 -24.00
C ASN A 286 -0.52 -16.44 -22.87
N GLU A 287 0.40 -17.39 -23.06
CA GLU A 287 1.51 -17.65 -22.12
C GLU A 287 2.60 -16.59 -22.24
N ILE A 288 2.90 -16.15 -23.46
CA ILE A 288 3.85 -15.08 -23.75
C ILE A 288 3.44 -13.76 -23.08
N LEU A 289 2.15 -13.41 -23.14
CA LEU A 289 1.66 -12.17 -22.51
C LEU A 289 1.32 -12.34 -21.04
N ARG A 290 1.43 -13.56 -20.51
CA ARG A 290 0.96 -13.86 -19.16
C ARG A 290 1.64 -12.99 -18.09
N PRO A 291 2.95 -12.71 -18.14
CA PRO A 291 3.61 -11.78 -17.22
C PRO A 291 3.23 -10.30 -17.37
N LEU A 292 2.62 -9.91 -18.50
CA LEU A 292 2.16 -8.54 -18.77
C LEU A 292 0.67 -8.33 -18.45
N ARG A 293 -0.04 -9.38 -18.03
CA ARG A 293 -1.44 -9.25 -17.59
C ARG A 293 -1.52 -8.37 -16.35
N TYR A 294 -2.69 -7.76 -16.16
CA TYR A 294 -2.96 -6.91 -14.99
C TYR A 294 -1.99 -5.72 -14.89
N ASN A 295 -1.61 -5.14 -16.03
CA ASN A 295 -0.66 -4.04 -16.09
C ASN A 295 -1.24 -2.77 -16.72
N THR A 296 -2.45 -2.79 -17.26
CA THR A 296 -2.98 -1.66 -18.03
C THR A 296 -4.45 -1.46 -17.75
N VAL A 297 -4.84 -0.21 -17.53
CA VAL A 297 -6.24 0.22 -17.46
C VAL A 297 -6.53 1.17 -18.62
N LEU A 298 -7.62 0.93 -19.31
CA LEU A 298 -8.12 1.74 -20.41
C LEU A 298 -9.39 2.46 -19.94
N ASP A 299 -9.53 3.69 -20.39
CA ASP A 299 -10.72 4.49 -20.18
C ASP A 299 -11.58 4.49 -21.46
N GLU A 300 -12.62 3.67 -21.43
CA GLU A 300 -13.61 3.50 -22.48
C GLU A 300 -15.03 3.84 -21.97
N THR A 301 -15.11 4.73 -20.98
CA THR A 301 -16.36 5.10 -20.29
C THR A 301 -17.36 5.77 -21.22
N ASP A 302 -16.89 6.41 -22.29
CA ASP A 302 -17.65 6.97 -23.40
C ASP A 302 -18.16 5.92 -24.42
N LYS A 303 -17.63 4.70 -24.39
CA LYS A 303 -17.87 3.65 -25.41
C LYS A 303 -18.50 2.38 -24.86
N LYS A 304 -18.37 2.13 -23.56
CA LYS A 304 -18.84 0.91 -22.87
C LYS A 304 -19.95 1.24 -21.87
N PRO A 305 -21.19 1.45 -22.32
CA PRO A 305 -22.30 1.70 -21.42
C PRO A 305 -22.55 0.49 -20.51
N LEU A 306 -22.91 0.77 -19.26
CA LEU A 306 -23.39 -0.26 -18.34
C LEU A 306 -24.81 -0.69 -18.73
N ARG A 307 -25.12 -1.97 -18.48
CA ARG A 307 -26.45 -2.52 -18.70
C ARG A 307 -26.96 -3.17 -17.42
N LEU A 308 -28.27 -3.09 -17.23
CA LEU A 308 -28.96 -3.80 -16.15
C LEU A 308 -28.82 -5.32 -16.31
N PRO A 309 -28.89 -6.07 -15.20
CA PRO A 309 -28.76 -7.51 -15.25
C PRO A 309 -29.99 -8.14 -15.91
N HIS A 310 -29.85 -9.39 -16.34
CA HIS A 310 -30.90 -10.13 -17.07
C HIS A 310 -32.16 -10.44 -16.24
N ASP A 311 -32.01 -10.42 -14.92
CA ASP A 311 -32.97 -10.71 -13.87
C ASP A 311 -33.45 -9.44 -13.15
N TYR A 312 -33.21 -8.27 -13.73
CA TYR A 312 -33.72 -7.00 -13.22
C TYR A 312 -35.25 -7.02 -13.11
N GLN A 313 -35.78 -6.79 -11.91
CA GLN A 313 -37.19 -7.06 -11.59
C GLN A 313 -38.06 -5.81 -11.38
N TYR A 314 -37.46 -4.61 -11.41
CA TYR A 314 -38.17 -3.36 -11.12
C TYR A 314 -38.79 -2.73 -12.38
N ALA A 315 -39.89 -2.00 -12.21
CA ALA A 315 -40.73 -1.49 -13.30
C ALA A 315 -40.16 -0.25 -14.02
N ASP A 316 -39.16 0.40 -13.43
CA ASP A 316 -38.48 1.59 -13.94
C ASP A 316 -37.57 1.33 -15.15
N ALA A 317 -37.18 0.08 -15.40
CA ALA A 317 -36.46 -0.31 -16.61
C ALA A 317 -36.62 -1.80 -16.98
N LYS A 318 -36.44 -2.14 -18.25
CA LYS A 318 -36.42 -3.54 -18.70
C LYS A 318 -35.03 -4.17 -18.42
N PRO A 319 -34.94 -5.49 -18.18
CA PRO A 319 -33.66 -6.19 -18.14
C PRO A 319 -32.76 -5.87 -19.35
N LYS A 320 -31.45 -5.79 -19.13
CA LYS A 320 -30.43 -5.46 -20.16
C LYS A 320 -30.52 -4.06 -20.78
N SER A 321 -31.41 -3.19 -20.29
CA SER A 321 -31.44 -1.78 -20.68
C SER A 321 -30.11 -1.11 -20.39
N VAL A 322 -29.73 -0.15 -21.24
CA VAL A 322 -28.56 0.69 -21.01
C VAL A 322 -28.87 1.64 -19.85
N VAL A 323 -27.91 1.82 -18.95
CA VAL A 323 -28.01 2.73 -17.81
C VAL A 323 -27.19 3.98 -18.10
N GLU A 324 -27.80 5.14 -17.91
CA GLU A 324 -27.10 6.43 -18.04
C GLU A 324 -26.27 6.73 -16.77
N PRO A 325 -25.09 7.35 -16.92
CA PRO A 325 -24.27 7.79 -15.79
C PRO A 325 -24.91 9.02 -15.14
N VAL A 326 -25.62 8.80 -14.04
CA VAL A 326 -26.37 9.82 -13.29
C VAL A 326 -26.01 9.73 -11.81
N ILE A 327 -25.86 10.88 -11.17
CA ILE A 327 -25.78 10.95 -9.70
C ILE A 327 -27.21 10.86 -9.15
N PRO A 328 -27.51 9.89 -8.27
CA PRO A 328 -28.84 9.73 -7.68
C PRO A 328 -29.38 11.01 -7.04
N ALA A 329 -30.70 11.19 -7.09
CA ALA A 329 -31.39 12.36 -6.53
C ALA A 329 -31.10 12.58 -5.04
N ALA A 330 -30.80 11.49 -4.32
CA ALA A 330 -30.38 11.51 -2.93
C ALA A 330 -29.06 12.26 -2.67
N PHE A 331 -28.21 12.41 -3.69
CA PHE A 331 -26.96 13.17 -3.62
C PHE A 331 -27.01 14.50 -4.37
N SER A 332 -27.77 14.59 -5.47
CA SER A 332 -27.85 15.79 -6.31
C SER A 332 -29.20 15.87 -7.02
N LYS A 333 -29.87 17.03 -6.97
CA LYS A 333 -31.21 17.21 -7.54
C LYS A 333 -31.29 16.94 -9.05
N ASP A 334 -30.30 17.41 -9.82
CA ASP A 334 -30.31 17.28 -11.29
C ASP A 334 -29.54 16.05 -11.79
N GLY A 335 -28.65 15.49 -10.97
CA GLY A 335 -27.91 14.24 -11.22
C GLY A 335 -26.93 14.22 -12.40
N LYS A 336 -27.14 15.06 -13.41
CA LYS A 336 -26.36 15.12 -14.66
C LYS A 336 -25.12 15.99 -14.49
N ILE A 337 -24.02 15.33 -14.18
CA ILE A 337 -22.71 15.97 -14.00
C ILE A 337 -21.83 15.93 -15.25
N VAL A 338 -22.17 15.09 -16.23
CA VAL A 338 -21.38 14.89 -17.45
C VAL A 338 -21.70 16.00 -18.46
N LYS A 339 -20.70 16.81 -18.79
CA LYS A 339 -20.81 17.85 -19.84
C LYS A 339 -20.59 17.26 -21.23
N ASP A 340 -21.09 17.92 -22.26
CA ASP A 340 -20.88 17.51 -23.65
C ASP A 340 -19.39 17.38 -23.98
N GLY A 341 -19.00 16.24 -24.55
CA GLY A 341 -17.61 15.92 -24.88
C GLY A 341 -16.73 15.51 -23.69
N GLN A 342 -17.23 15.59 -22.45
CA GLN A 342 -16.52 15.12 -21.26
C GLN A 342 -16.77 13.63 -21.03
N LYS A 343 -15.75 12.90 -20.58
CA LYS A 343 -15.91 11.49 -20.23
C LYS A 343 -16.65 11.30 -18.90
N PRO A 344 -17.50 10.27 -18.77
CA PRO A 344 -18.27 10.02 -17.55
C PRO A 344 -17.42 9.93 -16.27
N ILE A 345 -16.25 9.28 -16.33
CA ILE A 345 -15.39 9.11 -15.15
C ILE A 345 -14.68 10.41 -14.74
N GLU A 346 -14.35 11.29 -15.69
CA GLU A 346 -13.72 12.58 -15.41
C GLU A 346 -14.72 13.52 -14.71
N ALA A 347 -15.98 13.52 -15.17
CA ALA A 347 -17.06 14.23 -14.51
C ALA A 347 -17.31 13.67 -13.10
N TYR A 348 -17.40 12.35 -12.96
CA TYR A 348 -17.60 11.67 -11.68
C TYR A 348 -16.49 11.97 -10.67
N ALA A 349 -15.23 11.83 -11.07
CA ALA A 349 -14.10 12.11 -10.20
C ALA A 349 -14.07 13.58 -9.74
N SER A 350 -14.43 14.51 -10.62
CA SER A 350 -14.56 15.93 -10.30
C SER A 350 -15.68 16.20 -9.29
N TRP A 351 -16.82 15.52 -9.45
CA TRP A 351 -17.97 15.62 -8.54
C TRP A 351 -17.71 14.96 -7.18
N VAL A 352 -17.10 13.77 -7.14
CA VAL A 352 -16.76 13.10 -5.87
C VAL A 352 -15.85 14.01 -5.04
N ALA A 353 -14.80 14.54 -5.64
CA ALA A 353 -13.78 15.32 -4.94
C ALA A 353 -14.06 16.84 -4.85
N SER A 354 -15.29 17.26 -5.14
CA SER A 354 -15.72 18.67 -5.10
C SER A 354 -16.02 19.11 -3.65
N LYS A 355 -15.84 20.42 -3.37
CA LYS A 355 -16.16 21.02 -2.06
C LYS A 355 -17.66 21.11 -1.80
N GLU A 356 -18.43 21.06 -2.88
CA GLU A 356 -19.88 21.12 -2.94
C GLU A 356 -20.51 19.73 -2.80
N ASN A 357 -19.72 18.65 -2.86
CA ASN A 357 -20.20 17.29 -2.61
C ASN A 357 -20.71 17.17 -1.16
N PRO A 358 -21.94 16.64 -0.93
CA PRO A 358 -22.55 16.61 0.40
C PRO A 358 -21.92 15.59 1.37
N ARG A 359 -21.16 14.60 0.88
CA ARG A 359 -20.56 13.56 1.72
C ARG A 359 -19.03 13.58 1.73
N PHE A 360 -18.39 13.94 0.63
CA PHE A 360 -16.94 13.77 0.49
C PHE A 360 -16.12 14.44 1.60
N THR A 361 -16.36 15.73 1.86
CA THR A 361 -15.66 16.46 2.92
C THR A 361 -16.04 15.93 4.30
N LEU A 362 -17.33 15.69 4.55
CA LEU A 362 -17.84 15.15 5.81
C LEU A 362 -17.14 13.84 6.17
N VAL A 363 -17.07 12.91 5.23
CA VAL A 363 -16.49 11.58 5.43
C VAL A 363 -15.01 11.69 5.73
N ILE A 364 -14.20 12.43 4.95
CA ILE A 364 -12.76 12.52 5.23
C ILE A 364 -12.47 13.27 6.53
N ALA A 365 -13.21 14.33 6.85
CA ALA A 365 -13.05 15.08 8.09
C ALA A 365 -13.37 14.21 9.32
N ASN A 366 -14.49 13.49 9.26
CA ASN A 366 -14.93 12.57 10.32
C ASN A 366 -13.99 11.36 10.44
N ARG A 367 -13.51 10.82 9.32
CA ARG A 367 -12.58 9.68 9.28
C ARG A 367 -11.23 10.01 9.92
N LEU A 368 -10.65 11.17 9.60
CA LEU A 368 -9.40 11.60 10.24
C LEU A 368 -9.61 11.95 11.71
N TRP A 369 -10.78 12.49 12.10
CA TRP A 369 -11.14 12.65 13.50
C TRP A 369 -11.21 11.31 14.23
N LYS A 370 -11.93 10.31 13.68
CA LYS A 370 -12.00 8.95 14.21
C LYS A 370 -10.63 8.33 14.37
N LYS A 371 -9.74 8.47 13.38
CA LYS A 371 -8.36 7.97 13.48
C LYS A 371 -7.63 8.51 14.71
N VAL A 372 -7.83 9.78 15.06
CA VAL A 372 -7.13 10.45 16.18
C VAL A 372 -7.82 10.21 17.53
N MET A 373 -9.15 10.34 17.57
CA MET A 373 -9.93 10.28 18.82
C MET A 373 -10.42 8.87 19.15
N GLY A 374 -10.35 7.94 18.18
CA GLY A 374 -10.82 6.56 18.23
C GLY A 374 -12.30 6.36 17.92
N VAL A 375 -13.10 7.43 17.97
CA VAL A 375 -14.53 7.42 17.61
C VAL A 375 -14.82 8.63 16.72
N GLY A 376 -15.61 8.43 15.67
CA GLY A 376 -16.13 9.47 14.78
C GLY A 376 -17.17 10.35 15.47
N VAL A 377 -17.30 11.59 15.01
CA VAL A 377 -18.45 12.44 15.40
C VAL A 377 -19.76 11.86 14.85
N ILE A 378 -19.67 11.15 13.73
CA ILE A 378 -20.74 10.28 13.20
C ILE A 378 -20.17 8.86 13.12
N GLU A 379 -20.90 7.87 13.64
CA GLU A 379 -20.58 6.45 13.50
C GLU A 379 -21.78 5.67 12.95
N PRO A 380 -21.56 4.64 12.11
CA PRO A 380 -20.28 4.29 11.48
C PRO A 380 -19.88 5.29 10.38
N VAL A 381 -18.57 5.54 10.23
CA VAL A 381 -18.04 6.49 9.21
C VAL A 381 -18.34 6.06 7.76
N ASP A 382 -18.44 4.75 7.53
CA ASP A 382 -18.57 4.16 6.19
C ASP A 382 -20.01 3.80 5.81
N GLU A 383 -20.98 3.99 6.73
CA GLU A 383 -22.42 3.70 6.51
C GLU A 383 -23.31 4.83 7.03
N ILE A 384 -23.05 6.05 6.53
CA ILE A 384 -23.80 7.25 6.85
C ILE A 384 -25.11 7.28 6.06
N THR A 385 -26.22 7.25 6.79
CA THR A 385 -27.59 7.31 6.27
C THR A 385 -28.17 8.72 6.42
N ASP A 386 -29.42 8.92 6.01
CA ASP A 386 -30.15 10.17 6.30
C ASP A 386 -30.53 10.31 7.78
N SER A 387 -30.60 9.20 8.51
CA SER A 387 -30.84 9.17 9.95
C SER A 387 -29.59 9.35 10.80
N SER A 388 -28.40 9.33 10.19
CA SER A 388 -27.14 9.54 10.91
C SER A 388 -27.04 10.97 11.43
N VAL A 389 -27.00 11.14 12.76
CA VAL A 389 -26.87 12.44 13.42
C VAL A 389 -25.48 12.55 14.06
N PRO A 390 -24.76 13.67 13.86
CA PRO A 390 -23.50 13.89 14.56
C PRO A 390 -23.71 14.02 16.07
N SER A 391 -22.86 13.38 16.87
CA SER A 391 -22.87 13.52 18.34
C SER A 391 -22.67 14.97 18.80
N ASN A 392 -21.98 15.77 17.98
CA ASN A 392 -21.85 17.21 18.11
C ASN A 392 -21.93 17.88 16.71
N PRO A 393 -23.11 18.37 16.29
CA PRO A 393 -23.29 18.96 14.95
C PRO A 393 -22.44 20.21 14.69
N GLN A 394 -22.20 21.04 15.71
CA GLN A 394 -21.38 22.24 15.57
C GLN A 394 -19.90 21.88 15.36
N LEU A 395 -19.41 20.86 16.09
CA LEU A 395 -18.08 20.31 15.87
C LEU A 395 -17.96 19.72 14.46
N MET A 396 -18.91 18.90 14.02
CA MET A 396 -18.86 18.31 12.67
C MET A 396 -18.79 19.39 11.58
N ALA A 397 -19.63 20.43 11.68
CA ALA A 397 -19.61 21.55 10.74
C ALA A 397 -18.25 22.29 10.74
N PHE A 398 -17.64 22.49 11.93
CA PHE A 398 -16.31 23.08 12.05
C PHE A 398 -15.21 22.21 11.41
N LEU A 399 -15.27 20.89 11.60
CA LEU A 399 -14.32 19.94 11.03
C LEU A 399 -14.41 19.93 9.49
N GLU A 400 -15.62 19.94 8.93
CA GLU A 400 -15.84 20.04 7.48
C GLU A 400 -15.31 21.35 6.89
N ASP A 401 -15.65 22.48 7.50
CA ASP A 401 -15.21 23.80 7.07
C ASP A 401 -13.67 23.91 7.14
N THR A 402 -13.08 23.41 8.22
CA THR A 402 -11.62 23.37 8.37
C THR A 402 -10.96 22.55 7.27
N MET A 403 -11.50 21.36 6.93
CA MET A 403 -10.98 20.54 5.83
C MET A 403 -11.05 21.27 4.48
N LYS A 404 -12.13 22.00 4.21
CA LYS A 404 -12.30 22.81 2.98
C LYS A 404 -11.30 23.98 2.93
N GLN A 405 -11.04 24.62 4.06
CA GLN A 405 -10.13 25.77 4.19
C GLN A 405 -8.67 25.38 4.03
N VAL A 406 -8.24 24.25 4.62
CA VAL A 406 -6.90 23.70 4.40
C VAL A 406 -6.76 23.02 3.03
N ASN A 407 -7.78 23.12 2.17
CA ASN A 407 -7.81 22.58 0.83
C ASN A 407 -7.44 21.09 0.76
N TYR A 408 -8.00 20.30 1.69
CA TYR A 408 -7.76 18.85 1.79
C TYR A 408 -6.30 18.46 2.09
N ASP A 409 -5.49 19.37 2.64
CA ASP A 409 -4.20 19.04 3.24
C ASP A 409 -4.42 18.26 4.56
N MET A 410 -4.17 16.96 4.50
CA MET A 410 -4.37 16.06 5.64
C MET A 410 -3.42 16.38 6.80
N LYS A 411 -2.18 16.80 6.54
CA LYS A 411 -1.21 17.12 7.59
C LYS A 411 -1.62 18.39 8.32
N ALA A 412 -2.06 19.42 7.59
CA ALA A 412 -2.56 20.65 8.19
C ALA A 412 -3.80 20.41 9.06
N TYR A 413 -4.73 19.58 8.58
CA TYR A 413 -5.91 19.18 9.33
C TYR A 413 -5.56 18.42 10.62
N LEU A 414 -4.71 17.39 10.53
CA LEU A 414 -4.25 16.62 11.68
C LEU A 414 -3.48 17.46 12.69
N ARG A 415 -2.66 18.42 12.21
CA ARG A 415 -1.93 19.36 13.06
C ARG A 415 -2.84 20.16 13.98
N ILE A 416 -4.02 20.58 13.49
CA ILE A 416 -5.02 21.29 14.30
C ILE A 416 -5.55 20.37 15.41
N ILE A 417 -5.91 19.13 15.07
CA ILE A 417 -6.46 18.17 16.04
C ILE A 417 -5.42 17.84 17.11
N TYR A 418 -4.18 17.53 16.73
CA TYR A 418 -3.13 17.15 17.69
C TYR A 418 -2.70 18.31 18.62
N ASN A 419 -2.83 19.57 18.18
CA ASN A 419 -2.56 20.74 19.02
C ASN A 419 -3.72 21.10 19.97
N SER A 420 -4.85 20.42 19.88
CA SER A 420 -6.01 20.69 20.73
C SER A 420 -5.85 20.16 22.16
N SER A 421 -6.45 20.85 23.12
CA SER A 421 -6.55 20.34 24.49
C SER A 421 -7.46 19.11 24.55
N THR A 422 -8.48 19.00 23.69
CA THR A 422 -9.35 17.82 23.59
C THR A 422 -8.56 16.55 23.29
N TYR A 423 -7.66 16.59 22.31
CA TYR A 423 -6.78 15.45 22.02
C TYR A 423 -5.78 15.21 23.14
N GLN A 424 -5.24 16.26 23.78
CA GLN A 424 -4.22 16.14 24.84
C GLN A 424 -4.80 15.88 26.24
N ARG A 425 -6.01 15.30 26.31
CA ARG A 425 -6.61 14.79 27.55
C ARG A 425 -6.37 13.29 27.73
N ALA A 426 -6.42 12.82 28.97
CA ALA A 426 -6.27 11.41 29.30
C ALA A 426 -7.35 10.58 28.59
N ALA A 427 -6.99 9.40 28.09
CA ALA A 427 -7.97 8.55 27.43
C ALA A 427 -9.12 8.20 28.36
N TYR A 428 -10.33 8.19 27.81
CA TYR A 428 -11.50 7.63 28.45
C TYR A 428 -11.37 6.11 28.45
N THR A 429 -11.35 5.52 29.65
CA THR A 429 -11.01 4.11 29.88
C THR A 429 -12.22 3.18 29.99
N LYS A 430 -13.43 3.73 29.95
CA LYS A 430 -14.65 2.92 29.90
C LYS A 430 -15.01 2.63 28.46
N ASP A 431 -15.52 1.43 28.24
CA ASP A 431 -16.05 1.03 26.94
C ASP A 431 -17.24 1.92 26.59
N VAL A 432 -17.34 2.26 25.30
CA VAL A 432 -18.48 2.98 24.73
C VAL A 432 -19.40 1.92 24.15
N GLU A 433 -20.60 1.78 24.70
CA GLU A 433 -21.55 0.76 24.27
C GLU A 433 -22.07 1.03 22.85
N LEU A 434 -22.48 -0.02 22.13
CA LEU A 434 -23.02 0.14 20.79
C LEU A 434 -24.27 1.04 20.81
N GLY A 435 -24.22 2.15 20.07
CA GLY A 435 -25.29 3.15 20.01
C GLY A 435 -25.21 4.23 21.09
N GLU A 436 -24.27 4.15 22.03
CA GLU A 436 -23.99 5.23 22.98
C GLU A 436 -23.36 6.44 22.26
N VAL A 437 -23.86 7.64 22.57
CA VAL A 437 -23.32 8.87 21.99
C VAL A 437 -22.07 9.29 22.76
N TYR A 438 -20.91 9.20 22.12
CA TYR A 438 -19.66 9.66 22.73
C TYR A 438 -19.49 11.18 22.60
N HIS A 439 -19.34 11.88 23.73
CA HIS A 439 -19.26 13.34 23.80
C HIS A 439 -17.83 13.92 23.88
N PHE A 440 -16.82 13.06 23.74
CA PHE A 440 -15.39 13.43 23.73
C PHE A 440 -14.86 14.14 25.00
N PRO A 441 -15.09 13.60 26.22
CA PRO A 441 -14.38 14.10 27.42
C PRO A 441 -12.85 13.97 27.30
N GLY A 442 -12.39 13.06 26.42
CA GLY A 442 -11.02 12.87 25.93
C GLY A 442 -11.04 11.91 24.72
N PRO A 443 -9.88 11.50 24.17
CA PRO A 443 -9.83 10.38 23.23
C PRO A 443 -10.24 9.06 23.92
N ILE A 444 -10.67 8.05 23.17
CA ILE A 444 -10.88 6.71 23.76
C ILE A 444 -9.55 5.96 23.93
N LEU A 445 -9.50 5.06 24.90
CA LEU A 445 -8.40 4.14 25.07
C LEU A 445 -8.38 3.15 23.89
N ARG A 446 -7.36 3.22 23.03
CA ARG A 446 -7.26 2.39 21.82
C ARG A 446 -6.23 1.30 21.99
N ARG A 447 -6.49 0.11 21.46
CA ARG A 447 -5.43 -0.89 21.31
C ARG A 447 -4.55 -0.52 20.10
N MET A 448 -3.26 -0.80 20.19
CA MET A 448 -2.32 -0.67 19.09
C MET A 448 -2.63 -1.70 18.00
N SER A 449 -2.57 -1.29 16.74
CA SER A 449 -2.68 -2.20 15.59
C SER A 449 -1.49 -3.17 15.52
N ALA A 450 -1.64 -4.26 14.76
CA ALA A 450 -0.56 -5.20 14.47
C ALA A 450 0.71 -4.50 13.97
N GLU A 451 0.56 -3.55 13.05
CA GLU A 451 1.64 -2.74 12.50
C GLU A 451 2.28 -1.87 13.58
N GLN A 452 1.50 -1.22 14.45
CA GLN A 452 2.04 -0.38 15.52
C GLN A 452 2.85 -1.18 16.53
N ILE A 453 2.41 -2.39 16.87
CA ILE A 453 3.14 -3.30 17.78
C ILE A 453 4.46 -3.74 17.13
N TRP A 454 4.40 -4.19 15.87
CA TRP A 454 5.58 -4.57 15.10
C TRP A 454 6.59 -3.42 14.98
N ASP A 455 6.11 -2.23 14.61
CA ASP A 455 6.93 -1.05 14.40
C ASP A 455 7.53 -0.50 15.71
N SER A 456 6.84 -0.72 16.83
CA SER A 456 7.39 -0.48 18.17
C SER A 456 8.52 -1.45 18.50
N MET A 457 8.43 -2.71 18.06
CA MET A 457 9.57 -3.63 18.15
C MET A 457 10.73 -3.16 17.29
N VAL A 458 10.49 -2.72 16.05
CA VAL A 458 11.55 -2.15 15.19
C VAL A 458 12.29 -0.99 15.88
N ALA A 459 11.58 -0.14 16.64
CA ALA A 459 12.18 0.95 17.42
C ALA A 459 13.13 0.47 18.55
N LEU A 460 12.86 -0.68 19.15
CA LEU A 460 13.75 -1.30 20.15
C LEU A 460 14.97 -1.97 19.49
N TYR A 461 14.85 -2.36 18.22
CA TYR A 461 15.90 -3.05 17.48
C TYR A 461 16.93 -2.10 16.87
N LYS A 462 16.52 -0.95 16.31
CA LYS A 462 17.41 -0.07 15.53
C LYS A 462 17.23 1.42 15.85
N PRO A 463 18.30 2.24 15.73
CA PRO A 463 18.30 3.65 16.16
C PRO A 463 17.48 4.59 15.26
N SER A 464 17.25 4.23 14.01
CA SER A 464 16.49 5.03 13.04
C SER A 464 15.35 4.17 12.49
N PRO A 465 14.33 3.86 13.30
CA PRO A 465 13.23 2.98 12.90
C PRO A 465 12.49 3.53 11.68
N ASP A 466 12.41 4.84 11.53
CA ASP A 466 11.63 5.50 10.48
C ASP A 466 12.34 5.60 9.13
N THR A 467 13.63 5.25 9.04
CA THR A 467 14.31 5.24 7.76
C THR A 467 13.73 4.14 6.87
N PRO A 468 13.18 4.48 5.69
CA PRO A 468 12.61 3.48 4.78
C PRO A 468 13.64 2.45 4.34
N SER A 469 13.20 1.21 4.15
CA SER A 469 14.06 0.12 3.69
C SER A 469 14.45 0.33 2.22
N MET A 470 15.74 0.62 2.01
CA MET A 470 16.32 0.69 0.67
C MET A 470 16.19 -0.66 -0.06
N THR A 471 16.37 -1.78 0.65
CA THR A 471 16.20 -3.12 0.08
C THR A 471 14.80 -3.33 -0.47
N ALA A 472 13.77 -3.02 0.33
CA ALA A 472 12.37 -3.15 -0.09
C ALA A 472 12.05 -2.19 -1.25
N SER A 473 12.62 -0.97 -1.23
CA SER A 473 12.48 -0.01 -2.33
C SER A 473 13.06 -0.56 -3.65
N ILE A 474 14.29 -1.10 -3.61
CA ILE A 474 14.96 -1.68 -4.78
C ILE A 474 14.16 -2.88 -5.31
N GLU A 475 13.60 -3.71 -4.44
CA GLU A 475 12.78 -4.87 -4.84
C GLU A 475 11.48 -4.45 -5.51
N ARG A 476 10.76 -3.46 -4.94
CA ARG A 476 9.55 -2.89 -5.56
C ARG A 476 9.86 -2.27 -6.92
N GLU A 477 10.93 -1.49 -7.00
CA GLU A 477 11.36 -0.87 -8.26
C GLU A 477 11.74 -1.93 -9.31
N SER A 478 12.53 -2.93 -8.93
CA SER A 478 12.91 -4.03 -9.83
C SER A 478 11.69 -4.78 -10.37
N THR A 479 10.66 -4.96 -9.53
CA THR A 479 9.39 -5.59 -9.92
C THR A 479 8.65 -4.78 -10.97
N ILE A 480 8.58 -3.45 -10.81
CA ILE A 480 7.93 -2.54 -11.77
C ILE A 480 8.74 -2.48 -13.07
N ARG A 481 10.07 -2.33 -12.97
CA ARG A 481 10.99 -2.28 -14.12
C ARG A 481 10.96 -3.57 -14.94
N ARG A 482 10.84 -4.73 -14.31
CA ARG A 482 10.69 -6.00 -15.03
C ARG A 482 9.52 -5.93 -16.02
N VAL A 483 8.35 -5.50 -15.57
CA VAL A 483 7.18 -5.40 -16.47
C VAL A 483 7.35 -4.34 -17.55
N GLU A 484 7.90 -3.18 -17.20
CA GLU A 484 8.19 -2.14 -18.18
C GLU A 484 9.10 -2.67 -19.29
N TRP A 485 10.20 -3.33 -18.93
CA TRP A 485 11.19 -3.82 -19.88
C TRP A 485 10.62 -4.95 -20.72
N LEU A 486 9.84 -5.86 -20.13
CA LEU A 486 9.13 -6.91 -20.86
C LEU A 486 8.14 -6.33 -21.88
N ASP A 487 7.34 -5.35 -21.48
CA ASP A 487 6.34 -4.72 -22.35
C ASP A 487 7.01 -3.98 -23.52
N ARG A 488 8.05 -3.18 -23.24
CA ARG A 488 8.80 -2.44 -24.26
C ARG A 488 9.57 -3.38 -25.20
N ALA A 489 10.17 -4.44 -24.67
CA ALA A 489 10.87 -5.46 -25.47
C ALA A 489 9.91 -6.19 -26.42
N LEU A 490 8.72 -6.53 -25.95
CA LEU A 490 7.68 -7.14 -26.78
C LEU A 490 7.25 -6.20 -27.91
N ASN A 491 7.05 -4.91 -27.61
CA ASN A 491 6.64 -3.91 -28.59
C ASN A 491 7.72 -3.61 -29.65
N ALA A 492 9.00 -3.95 -29.39
CA ALA A 492 10.09 -3.81 -30.36
C ALA A 492 10.14 -4.95 -31.40
N LEU A 493 9.38 -6.04 -31.20
CA LEU A 493 9.28 -7.14 -32.14
C LEU A 493 8.28 -6.84 -33.26
N SER A 494 8.60 -7.30 -34.47
CA SER A 494 7.67 -7.37 -35.59
C SER A 494 6.65 -8.48 -35.40
N ALA A 495 5.54 -8.42 -36.15
CA ALA A 495 4.54 -9.48 -36.14
C ALA A 495 5.12 -10.85 -36.52
N GLN A 496 6.08 -10.89 -37.46
CA GLN A 496 6.75 -12.11 -37.90
C GLN A 496 7.63 -12.72 -36.79
N GLU A 497 8.48 -11.92 -36.15
CA GLU A 497 9.34 -12.40 -35.05
C GLU A 497 8.50 -12.91 -33.88
N LEU A 498 7.38 -12.26 -33.60
CA LEU A 498 6.44 -12.69 -32.56
C LEU A 498 5.74 -14.00 -32.92
N ALA A 499 5.41 -14.20 -34.20
CA ALA A 499 4.84 -15.44 -34.72
C ALA A 499 5.84 -16.61 -34.65
N GLU A 500 7.10 -16.40 -35.04
CA GLU A 500 8.19 -17.37 -34.88
C GLU A 500 8.39 -17.74 -33.40
N GLY A 501 8.29 -16.76 -32.51
CA GLY A 501 8.35 -17.00 -31.08
C GLY A 501 7.20 -17.88 -30.57
N ALA A 502 5.96 -17.58 -31.01
CA ALA A 502 4.80 -18.39 -30.69
C ALA A 502 4.92 -19.83 -31.21
N ALA A 503 5.45 -20.04 -32.42
CA ALA A 503 5.67 -21.37 -32.99
C ALA A 503 6.57 -22.24 -32.12
N LYS A 504 7.68 -21.68 -31.63
CA LYS A 504 8.60 -22.37 -30.72
C LYS A 504 7.94 -22.73 -29.39
N VAL A 505 7.14 -21.83 -28.81
CA VAL A 505 6.36 -22.12 -27.58
C VAL A 505 5.34 -23.25 -27.84
N VAL A 506 4.69 -23.27 -29.00
CA VAL A 506 3.78 -24.38 -29.38
C VAL A 506 4.52 -25.71 -29.44
N ALA A 507 5.72 -25.74 -30.02
CA ALA A 507 6.53 -26.97 -30.07
C ALA A 507 6.84 -27.50 -28.67
N VAL A 508 7.25 -26.62 -27.74
CA VAL A 508 7.51 -26.97 -26.33
C VAL A 508 6.23 -27.46 -25.64
N GLN A 509 5.10 -26.78 -25.84
CA GLN A 509 3.82 -27.20 -25.26
C GLN A 509 3.39 -28.60 -25.73
N LYS A 510 3.60 -28.93 -27.01
CA LYS A 510 3.29 -30.26 -27.56
C LYS A 510 4.17 -31.35 -26.94
N GLN A 511 5.47 -31.09 -26.82
CA GLN A 511 6.40 -32.02 -26.17
C GLN A 511 5.98 -32.30 -24.71
N LEU A 512 5.76 -31.22 -23.96
CA LEU A 512 5.41 -31.30 -22.54
C LEU A 512 4.03 -31.93 -22.28
N ALA A 513 3.07 -31.78 -23.19
CA ALA A 513 1.77 -32.44 -23.08
C ALA A 513 1.88 -33.96 -23.17
N ALA A 514 2.82 -34.49 -23.96
CA ALA A 514 3.09 -35.92 -24.03
C ALA A 514 3.67 -36.44 -22.71
N ASP A 515 4.59 -35.69 -22.10
CA ASP A 515 5.21 -36.04 -20.82
C ASP A 515 4.19 -36.06 -19.68
N VAL A 516 3.26 -35.09 -19.64
CA VAL A 516 2.20 -35.06 -18.62
C VAL A 516 1.20 -36.18 -18.81
N ARG A 517 0.85 -36.57 -20.04
CA ARG A 517 -0.01 -37.74 -20.27
C ARG A 517 0.63 -38.99 -19.68
N LYS A 518 1.92 -39.21 -19.93
CA LYS A 518 2.69 -40.33 -19.36
C LYS A 518 2.74 -40.26 -17.83
N ALA A 519 2.95 -39.08 -17.26
CA ALA A 519 2.94 -38.88 -15.80
C ALA A 519 1.55 -39.14 -15.18
N GLN A 520 0.46 -38.80 -15.88
CA GLN A 520 -0.91 -39.04 -15.42
C GLN A 520 -1.25 -40.54 -15.40
N GLU A 521 -0.78 -41.28 -16.41
CA GLU A 521 -0.89 -42.74 -16.48
C GLU A 521 -0.09 -43.39 -15.33
N GLN A 522 1.13 -42.90 -15.07
CA GLN A 522 1.95 -43.33 -13.94
C GLN A 522 1.30 -43.00 -12.59
N LEU A 523 0.71 -41.81 -12.43
CA LEU A 523 0.00 -41.40 -11.21
C LEU A 523 -1.20 -42.30 -10.94
N THR A 524 -1.96 -42.65 -11.98
CA THR A 524 -3.12 -43.54 -11.86
C THR A 524 -2.70 -44.95 -11.42
N ALA A 525 -1.61 -45.46 -12.00
CA ALA A 525 -1.04 -46.75 -11.61
C ALA A 525 -0.45 -46.73 -10.18
N ALA A 526 0.24 -45.65 -9.81
CA ALA A 526 0.84 -45.46 -8.49
C ALA A 526 -0.22 -45.30 -7.38
N ASN A 527 -1.31 -44.56 -7.65
CA ASN A 527 -2.45 -44.45 -6.74
C ASN A 527 -3.13 -45.80 -6.47
N LYS A 528 -3.28 -46.65 -7.50
CA LYS A 528 -3.80 -48.01 -7.33
C LYS A 528 -2.89 -48.88 -6.46
N LYS A 529 -1.57 -48.62 -6.49
CA LYS A 529 -0.55 -49.34 -5.70
C LYS A 529 -0.21 -48.69 -4.37
N LYS A 530 -0.77 -47.51 -4.05
CA LYS A 530 -0.43 -46.67 -2.88
C LYS A 530 1.08 -46.38 -2.76
N ASP A 531 1.75 -46.21 -3.90
CA ASP A 531 3.18 -45.89 -3.97
C ASP A 531 3.39 -44.37 -3.86
N GLU A 532 3.64 -43.89 -2.64
CA GLU A 532 3.81 -42.47 -2.31
C GLU A 532 4.97 -41.79 -3.07
N ASP A 533 6.06 -42.51 -3.33
CA ASP A 533 7.22 -41.95 -4.03
C ASP A 533 6.95 -41.82 -5.53
N ALA A 534 6.30 -42.81 -6.14
CA ALA A 534 5.86 -42.73 -7.53
C ALA A 534 4.77 -41.66 -7.73
N ILE A 535 3.86 -41.49 -6.76
CA ILE A 535 2.88 -40.39 -6.74
C ILE A 535 3.60 -39.04 -6.69
N ARG A 536 4.59 -38.87 -5.81
CA ARG A 536 5.37 -37.63 -5.69
C ARG A 536 6.17 -37.32 -6.95
N ALA A 537 6.79 -38.33 -7.56
CA ALA A 537 7.53 -38.19 -8.81
C ALA A 537 6.61 -37.76 -9.97
N ALA A 538 5.45 -38.40 -10.14
CA ALA A 538 4.48 -38.05 -11.17
C ALA A 538 3.91 -36.63 -10.98
N LYS A 539 3.59 -36.23 -9.73
CA LYS A 539 3.17 -34.85 -9.40
C LYS A 539 4.26 -33.82 -9.73
N LYS A 540 5.53 -34.16 -9.52
CA LYS A 540 6.68 -33.29 -9.86
C LYS A 540 6.80 -33.05 -11.37
N VAL A 541 6.52 -34.05 -12.21
CA VAL A 541 6.52 -33.89 -13.68
C VAL A 541 5.45 -32.88 -14.12
N VAL A 542 4.24 -32.97 -13.57
CA VAL A 542 3.16 -32.00 -13.85
C VAL A 542 3.52 -30.59 -13.38
N ALA A 543 4.13 -30.45 -12.20
CA ALA A 543 4.59 -29.14 -11.69
C ALA A 543 5.71 -28.53 -12.55
N ASN A 544 6.67 -29.35 -12.99
CA ASN A 544 7.79 -28.92 -13.84
C ASN A 544 7.33 -28.54 -15.25
N GLN A 545 6.25 -29.13 -15.77
CA GLN A 545 5.68 -28.81 -17.07
C GLN A 545 5.37 -27.32 -17.20
N ARG A 546 4.71 -26.75 -16.20
CA ARG A 546 4.35 -25.33 -16.18
C ARG A 546 5.60 -24.44 -16.20
N ARG A 547 6.60 -24.80 -15.39
CA ARG A 547 7.86 -24.09 -15.31
C ARG A 547 8.60 -24.10 -16.65
N ALA A 548 8.64 -25.24 -17.34
CA ALA A 548 9.28 -25.33 -18.65
C ALA A 548 8.56 -24.52 -19.75
N ILE A 549 7.23 -24.40 -19.70
CA ILE A 549 6.48 -23.50 -20.60
C ILE A 549 6.81 -22.03 -20.30
N ASP A 550 6.89 -21.67 -19.01
CA ASP A 550 7.24 -20.31 -18.58
C ASP A 550 8.69 -19.97 -19.00
N GLU A 551 9.64 -20.90 -18.80
CA GLU A 551 11.05 -20.78 -19.23
C GLU A 551 11.17 -20.68 -20.76
N ALA A 552 10.40 -21.47 -21.52
CA ALA A 552 10.40 -21.38 -22.99
C ALA A 552 9.80 -20.04 -23.48
N ALA A 553 8.69 -19.59 -22.90
CA ALA A 553 8.13 -18.28 -23.21
C ALA A 553 9.14 -17.15 -22.90
N GLU A 554 9.92 -17.31 -21.82
CA GLU A 554 10.97 -16.39 -21.40
C GLU A 554 12.20 -16.39 -22.30
N GLU A 555 12.71 -17.57 -22.65
CA GLU A 555 13.84 -17.73 -23.56
C GLU A 555 13.51 -17.19 -24.96
N ILE A 556 12.31 -17.45 -25.46
CA ILE A 556 11.98 -17.16 -26.85
C ILE A 556 11.61 -15.69 -27.04
N ILE A 557 10.88 -15.06 -26.12
CA ILE A 557 10.37 -13.70 -26.35
C ILE A 557 11.05 -12.67 -25.47
N TYR A 558 11.40 -13.01 -24.23
CA TYR A 558 12.08 -12.07 -23.37
C TYR A 558 13.55 -11.97 -23.72
N SER A 559 14.22 -13.05 -24.13
CA SER A 559 15.61 -12.92 -24.59
C SER A 559 15.70 -12.31 -25.99
N MET A 560 14.90 -12.73 -26.98
CA MET A 560 14.96 -12.16 -28.34
C MET A 560 14.50 -10.69 -28.37
N GLY A 561 13.36 -10.39 -27.74
CA GLY A 561 12.82 -9.02 -27.67
C GLY A 561 13.75 -8.09 -26.91
N PHE A 562 14.28 -8.52 -25.77
CA PHE A 562 15.21 -7.70 -25.00
C PHE A 562 16.56 -7.54 -25.70
N LYS A 563 17.07 -8.58 -26.39
CA LYS A 563 18.28 -8.46 -27.23
C LYS A 563 18.09 -7.45 -28.35
N LYS A 564 16.96 -7.49 -29.06
CA LYS A 564 16.62 -6.52 -30.11
C LYS A 564 16.49 -5.12 -29.53
N PHE A 565 15.79 -4.98 -28.43
CA PHE A 565 15.66 -3.73 -27.69
C PHE A 565 17.03 -3.19 -27.22
N ALA A 566 17.91 -4.05 -26.72
CA ALA A 566 19.26 -3.69 -26.32
C ALA A 566 20.16 -3.33 -27.51
N GLN A 567 19.99 -4.00 -28.66
CA GLN A 567 20.64 -3.63 -29.91
C GLN A 567 20.23 -2.22 -30.36
N LEU A 568 18.92 -1.93 -30.37
CA LEU A 568 18.41 -0.59 -30.69
C LEU A 568 18.95 0.48 -29.74
N ALA A 569 19.14 0.13 -28.47
CA ALA A 569 19.79 1.00 -27.48
C ALA A 569 21.27 1.28 -27.81
N ARG A 570 22.03 0.25 -28.21
CA ARG A 570 23.44 0.40 -28.64
C ARG A 570 23.57 1.25 -29.90
N GLU A 571 22.65 1.10 -30.85
CA GLU A 571 22.62 1.86 -32.10
C GLU A 571 22.11 3.31 -31.95
N GLY A 572 21.68 3.71 -30.74
CA GLY A 572 21.10 5.03 -30.50
C GLY A 572 19.68 5.23 -31.07
N LYS A 573 19.09 4.17 -31.64
CA LYS A 573 17.74 4.16 -32.23
C LYS A 573 16.62 3.91 -31.23
N LEU A 574 16.95 3.76 -29.93
CA LEU A 574 15.95 3.55 -28.88
C LEU A 574 14.90 4.67 -28.81
N LYS A 575 15.30 5.90 -29.15
CA LYS A 575 14.41 7.06 -29.19
C LYS A 575 13.30 6.94 -30.24
N GLU A 576 13.47 6.07 -31.23
CA GLU A 576 12.43 5.77 -32.24
C GLU A 576 11.33 4.86 -31.68
N GLN A 577 11.56 4.24 -30.51
CA GLN A 577 10.66 3.29 -29.86
C GLN A 577 10.21 3.74 -28.46
N VAL A 578 10.92 4.70 -27.85
CA VAL A 578 10.69 5.15 -26.48
C VAL A 578 10.84 6.66 -26.35
N ASP A 579 9.74 7.33 -26.01
CA ASP A 579 9.69 8.77 -25.72
C ASP A 579 10.22 9.13 -24.31
N ASP A 580 10.60 8.13 -23.51
CA ASP A 580 11.18 8.32 -22.17
C ASP A 580 12.71 8.39 -22.20
N VAL A 581 13.22 9.61 -22.12
CA VAL A 581 14.66 9.93 -22.17
C VAL A 581 15.43 9.36 -20.98
N GLU A 582 14.84 9.31 -19.79
CA GLU A 582 15.53 8.85 -18.58
C GLU A 582 15.63 7.33 -18.55
N PHE A 583 14.53 6.67 -18.92
CA PHE A 583 14.54 5.24 -19.19
C PHE A 583 15.62 4.86 -20.22
N ALA A 584 15.70 5.61 -21.33
CA ALA A 584 16.69 5.36 -22.38
C ALA A 584 18.14 5.48 -21.86
N LYS A 585 18.41 6.45 -20.97
CA LYS A 585 19.73 6.59 -20.32
C LYS A 585 20.03 5.45 -19.36
N GLU A 586 19.06 5.09 -18.52
CA GLU A 586 19.19 4.03 -17.51
C GLU A 586 19.50 2.68 -18.18
N ILE A 587 18.70 2.29 -19.17
CA ILE A 587 18.92 1.02 -19.88
C ILE A 587 20.23 1.03 -20.66
N THR A 588 20.59 2.15 -21.29
CA THR A 588 21.86 2.28 -22.01
C THR A 588 23.06 2.13 -21.06
N SER A 589 22.98 2.68 -19.85
CA SER A 589 24.00 2.50 -18.80
C SER A 589 24.13 1.04 -18.38
N VAL A 590 23.01 0.35 -18.17
CA VAL A 590 22.99 -1.08 -17.82
C VAL A 590 23.61 -1.92 -18.95
N ILE A 591 23.21 -1.68 -20.20
CA ILE A 591 23.71 -2.44 -21.36
C ILE A 591 25.20 -2.20 -21.62
N ARG A 592 25.69 -0.96 -21.48
CA ARG A 592 27.11 -0.63 -21.69
C ARG A 592 28.03 -1.21 -20.61
N SER A 593 27.51 -1.60 -19.46
CA SER A 593 28.32 -2.17 -18.37
C SER A 593 28.85 -3.58 -18.66
N LYS A 594 28.36 -4.26 -19.71
CA LYS A 594 28.96 -5.47 -20.28
C LYS A 594 29.44 -5.18 -21.70
N GLU A 595 30.75 -5.28 -21.93
CA GLU A 595 31.38 -5.09 -23.24
C GLU A 595 30.90 -6.14 -24.26
N GLY A 596 29.95 -5.77 -25.13
CA GLY A 596 29.59 -6.56 -26.32
C GLY A 596 28.85 -7.88 -26.12
N GLN A 597 28.58 -8.30 -24.87
CA GLN A 597 27.82 -9.53 -24.59
C GLN A 597 26.30 -9.29 -24.67
N ASP A 598 25.57 -10.30 -25.13
CA ASP A 598 24.12 -10.35 -24.99
C ASP A 598 23.74 -10.42 -23.50
N LEU A 599 22.77 -9.59 -23.09
CA LEU A 599 22.24 -9.54 -21.73
C LEU A 599 20.78 -10.02 -21.75
N GLY A 600 20.45 -10.91 -20.82
CA GLY A 600 19.04 -11.21 -20.51
C GLY A 600 18.40 -10.12 -19.64
N ILE A 601 17.07 -10.11 -19.55
CA ILE A 601 16.33 -9.14 -18.71
C ILE A 601 16.70 -9.27 -17.23
N ASP A 602 16.82 -10.50 -16.72
CA ASP A 602 17.15 -10.74 -15.31
C ASP A 602 18.59 -10.34 -14.99
N GLU A 603 19.52 -10.54 -15.93
CA GLU A 603 20.90 -10.05 -15.77
C GLU A 603 20.96 -8.52 -15.76
N ALA A 604 20.22 -7.86 -16.65
CA ALA A 604 20.12 -6.42 -16.70
C ALA A 604 19.49 -5.85 -15.41
N LEU A 605 18.43 -6.48 -14.88
CA LEU A 605 17.82 -6.10 -13.61
C LEU A 605 18.79 -6.32 -12.45
N ALA A 606 19.55 -7.42 -12.45
CA ALA A 606 20.58 -7.68 -11.44
C ALA A 606 21.69 -6.63 -11.47
N ILE A 607 22.10 -6.14 -12.65
CA ILE A 607 23.07 -5.04 -12.79
C ILE A 607 22.48 -3.74 -12.23
N MET A 608 21.25 -3.38 -12.62
CA MET A 608 20.55 -2.19 -12.10
C MET A 608 20.44 -2.25 -10.57
N ALA A 609 19.93 -3.37 -10.03
CA ALA A 609 19.82 -3.58 -8.59
C ALA A 609 21.20 -3.54 -7.92
N LYS A 610 22.27 -4.07 -8.54
CA LYS A 610 23.64 -3.98 -8.03
C LYS A 610 24.15 -2.54 -7.98
N GLN A 611 23.88 -1.74 -9.01
CA GLN A 611 24.26 -0.32 -9.05
C GLN A 611 23.53 0.48 -7.94
N GLN A 612 22.25 0.21 -7.73
CA GLN A 612 21.48 0.81 -6.64
C GLN A 612 21.97 0.32 -5.26
N ARG A 613 22.24 -0.98 -5.13
CA ARG A 613 22.79 -1.60 -3.91
C ARG A 613 24.20 -1.11 -3.59
N ALA A 614 25.01 -0.64 -4.55
CA ALA A 614 26.36 -0.16 -4.25
C ALA A 614 26.37 0.96 -3.21
N ARG A 615 25.39 1.88 -3.27
CA ARG A 615 25.22 2.93 -2.25
C ARG A 615 24.78 2.36 -0.90
N LEU A 616 23.85 1.41 -0.93
CA LEU A 616 23.42 0.69 0.28
C LEU A 616 24.63 0.00 0.92
N THR A 617 25.41 -0.76 0.16
CA THR A 617 26.62 -1.45 0.64
C THR A 617 27.60 -0.48 1.27
N ALA A 618 27.83 0.70 0.68
CA ALA A 618 28.71 1.72 1.27
C ALA A 618 28.17 2.24 2.62
N GLN A 619 26.87 2.52 2.71
CA GLN A 619 26.22 2.92 3.96
C GLN A 619 26.29 1.80 5.01
N GLN A 620 26.06 0.55 4.60
CA GLN A 620 26.16 -0.62 5.46
C GLN A 620 27.59 -0.79 5.98
N GLN A 621 28.61 -0.67 5.13
CA GLN A 621 30.02 -0.75 5.52
C GLN A 621 30.42 0.35 6.51
N GLN A 622 30.02 1.60 6.27
CA GLN A 622 30.33 2.71 7.16
C GLN A 622 29.71 2.50 8.55
N ARG A 623 28.46 2.05 8.58
CA ARG A 623 27.74 1.77 9.82
C ARG A 623 28.28 0.53 10.52
N LEU A 624 28.61 -0.54 9.80
CA LEU A 624 29.26 -1.72 10.34
C LEU A 624 30.54 -1.35 11.06
N LYS A 625 31.36 -0.48 10.44
CA LYS A 625 32.59 0.03 11.05
C LYS A 625 32.29 0.79 12.34
N ARG A 626 31.34 1.74 12.30
CA ARG A 626 30.93 2.52 13.48
C ARG A 626 30.38 1.64 14.60
N ASP A 627 29.55 0.66 14.26
CA ASP A 627 28.93 -0.24 15.23
C ASP A 627 29.98 -1.20 15.82
N ALA A 628 30.91 -1.71 15.00
CA ALA A 628 32.05 -2.51 15.47
C ALA A 628 32.95 -1.73 16.43
N GLU A 629 33.28 -0.47 16.10
CA GLU A 629 34.03 0.44 16.99
C GLU A 629 33.28 0.69 18.31
N ALA A 630 31.99 1.02 18.23
CA ALA A 630 31.16 1.32 19.40
C ALA A 630 30.93 0.10 20.31
N LEU A 631 30.98 -1.10 19.75
CA LEU A 631 30.80 -2.37 20.46
C LEU A 631 32.14 -3.03 20.84
N LYS A 632 33.28 -2.42 20.46
CA LYS A 632 34.63 -2.95 20.68
C LYS A 632 34.81 -4.38 20.12
N VAL A 633 34.23 -4.63 18.95
CA VAL A 633 34.35 -5.93 18.25
C VAL A 633 35.79 -6.10 17.76
N ASP A 634 36.52 -7.03 18.36
CA ASP A 634 37.97 -7.23 18.14
C ASP A 634 38.32 -8.57 17.48
N ASP A 635 37.40 -9.54 17.45
CA ASP A 635 37.60 -10.84 16.81
C ASP A 635 36.74 -11.08 15.54
N LYS A 636 37.22 -12.02 14.70
CA LYS A 636 36.60 -12.34 13.40
C LYS A 636 35.19 -12.95 13.54
N LYS A 637 34.91 -13.70 14.60
CA LYS A 637 33.63 -14.36 14.85
C LYS A 637 32.58 -13.33 15.25
N GLU A 638 32.92 -12.37 16.11
CA GLU A 638 32.05 -11.26 16.47
C GLU A 638 31.76 -10.34 15.28
N LEU A 639 32.77 -10.04 14.46
CA LEU A 639 32.56 -9.26 13.24
C LEU A 639 31.62 -9.99 12.26
N THR A 640 31.72 -11.32 12.17
CA THR A 640 30.82 -12.14 11.35
C THR A 640 29.39 -12.11 11.89
N SER A 641 29.22 -12.22 13.20
CA SER A 641 27.93 -12.11 13.88
C SER A 641 27.30 -10.73 13.68
N LEU A 642 28.08 -9.66 13.80
CA LEU A 642 27.62 -8.29 13.57
C LEU A 642 27.20 -8.07 12.10
N LYS A 643 27.94 -8.60 11.13
CA LYS A 643 27.55 -8.58 9.71
C LYS A 643 26.23 -9.31 9.47
N ALA A 644 26.07 -10.50 10.05
CA ALA A 644 24.83 -11.26 9.95
C ALA A 644 23.65 -10.49 10.58
N TRP A 645 23.89 -9.81 11.71
CA TRP A 645 22.91 -8.95 12.35
C TRP A 645 22.51 -7.76 11.48
N GLU A 646 23.47 -7.05 10.87
CA GLU A 646 23.14 -5.92 10.00
C GLU A 646 22.25 -6.34 8.83
N ASN A 647 22.55 -7.49 8.22
CA ASN A 647 21.72 -8.06 7.17
C ASN A 647 20.31 -8.40 7.68
N TYR A 648 20.21 -9.06 8.84
CA TYR A 648 18.92 -9.36 9.47
C TYR A 648 18.11 -8.09 9.74
N ARG A 649 18.76 -7.05 10.28
CA ARG A 649 18.14 -5.77 10.61
C ARG A 649 17.62 -5.02 9.38
N ASP A 650 18.40 -5.04 8.30
CA ASP A 650 18.08 -4.28 7.07
C ASP A 650 17.08 -5.03 6.14
N THR A 651 16.78 -6.31 6.42
CA THR A 651 15.88 -7.14 5.61
C THR A 651 14.61 -7.56 6.36
N TYR A 652 14.73 -8.00 7.61
CA TYR A 652 13.61 -8.50 8.41
C TYR A 652 13.08 -7.45 9.39
N MET A 653 13.95 -6.72 10.10
CA MET A 653 13.53 -5.70 11.09
C MET A 653 13.32 -4.33 10.45
N VAL A 654 12.46 -4.30 9.45
CA VAL A 654 11.98 -3.10 8.76
C VAL A 654 10.55 -2.79 9.19
N ARG A 655 10.11 -1.55 8.97
CA ARG A 655 8.75 -1.13 9.34
C ARG A 655 7.72 -1.97 8.58
N ALA A 656 6.54 -2.18 9.15
CA ALA A 656 5.47 -3.00 8.60
C ALA A 656 5.08 -2.57 7.18
N ALA A 657 5.14 -1.26 6.91
CA ALA A 657 4.89 -0.71 5.59
C ALA A 657 5.91 -1.24 4.55
N ASP A 658 7.16 -1.49 4.90
CA ASP A 658 8.17 -1.99 3.96
C ASP A 658 8.19 -3.51 3.83
N LEU A 659 7.39 -4.23 4.62
CA LEU A 659 7.19 -5.66 4.45
C LEU A 659 6.18 -5.94 3.35
N ARG A 660 6.18 -7.20 2.88
CA ARG A 660 5.07 -7.74 2.10
C ARG A 660 3.77 -7.53 2.86
N SER A 661 2.75 -6.98 2.20
CA SER A 661 1.49 -6.63 2.83
C SER A 661 0.29 -6.96 1.91
N PRO A 662 -0.71 -7.74 2.36
CA PRO A 662 -0.75 -8.41 3.66
C PRO A 662 0.41 -9.40 3.84
N ALA A 663 0.88 -9.51 5.08
CA ALA A 663 1.88 -10.50 5.43
C ALA A 663 1.29 -11.92 5.25
N PRO A 664 2.12 -12.94 5.02
CA PRO A 664 1.63 -14.32 4.90
C PRO A 664 1.06 -14.83 6.24
N ASN A 665 0.14 -15.80 6.19
CA ASN A 665 -0.37 -16.47 7.39
C ASN A 665 0.79 -17.06 8.22
N GLY A 666 0.69 -17.01 9.55
CA GLY A 666 1.78 -17.36 10.47
C GLY A 666 2.83 -16.27 10.67
N HIS A 667 2.77 -15.15 9.93
CA HIS A 667 3.60 -13.97 10.22
C HIS A 667 3.01 -13.15 11.37
N PHE A 668 3.87 -12.46 12.13
CA PHE A 668 3.46 -11.65 13.28
C PHE A 668 2.28 -10.74 13.00
N LEU A 669 2.39 -9.94 11.94
CA LEU A 669 1.35 -8.99 11.54
C LEU A 669 -0.01 -9.67 11.33
N ARG A 670 -0.07 -10.85 10.71
CA ARG A 670 -1.33 -11.56 10.48
C ARG A 670 -1.93 -12.11 11.77
N GLU A 671 -1.12 -12.73 12.61
CA GLU A 671 -1.58 -13.27 13.90
C GLU A 671 -2.09 -12.16 14.84
N PHE A 672 -1.52 -10.96 14.73
CA PHE A 672 -1.92 -9.78 15.50
C PHE A 672 -3.05 -8.96 14.86
N GLY A 673 -3.68 -9.48 13.79
CA GLY A 673 -4.90 -8.90 13.23
C GLY A 673 -4.70 -7.86 12.13
N GLN A 674 -3.55 -7.86 11.43
CA GLN A 674 -3.41 -7.10 10.18
C GLN A 674 -4.51 -7.51 9.19
N SER A 675 -5.17 -6.51 8.59
CA SER A 675 -6.16 -6.69 7.53
C SER A 675 -5.65 -7.53 6.36
N ASP A 676 -6.52 -8.40 5.83
CA ASP A 676 -6.26 -9.11 4.56
C ASP A 676 -6.44 -8.21 3.34
N ARG A 677 -6.99 -7.01 3.54
CA ARG A 677 -7.29 -6.01 2.52
C ARG A 677 -8.22 -6.57 1.44
N GLU A 678 -9.04 -7.57 1.79
CA GLU A 678 -10.13 -8.06 0.95
C GLU A 678 -11.37 -7.18 1.10
N LEU A 679 -11.62 -6.66 2.31
CA LEU A 679 -12.66 -5.69 2.63
C LEU A 679 -12.04 -4.39 3.16
N VAL A 680 -12.83 -3.32 3.19
CA VAL A 680 -12.45 -2.01 3.77
C VAL A 680 -12.40 -2.14 5.29
N GLU A 681 -11.30 -1.70 5.92
CA GLU A 681 -11.07 -1.76 7.39
C GLU A 681 -11.29 -3.14 8.01
N ASN A 682 -10.74 -4.20 7.40
CA ASN A 682 -10.87 -5.59 7.88
C ASN A 682 -9.73 -6.02 8.83
N SER A 683 -9.12 -5.08 9.54
CA SER A 683 -8.17 -5.39 10.61
C SER A 683 -8.93 -5.74 11.90
N ASN A 684 -8.28 -6.48 12.78
CA ASN A 684 -8.84 -6.86 14.07
C ASN A 684 -7.86 -6.50 15.19
N ASP A 685 -8.36 -5.92 16.26
CA ASP A 685 -7.61 -5.60 17.47
C ASP A 685 -8.11 -6.39 18.69
N GLU A 686 -8.93 -7.44 18.48
CA GLU A 686 -9.31 -8.38 19.53
C GLU A 686 -8.15 -9.28 19.96
N ALA A 687 -8.20 -9.76 21.20
CA ALA A 687 -7.22 -10.70 21.73
C ALA A 687 -7.51 -12.11 21.22
N SER A 688 -6.46 -12.83 20.79
CA SER A 688 -6.61 -14.21 20.31
C SER A 688 -5.63 -15.17 20.98
N VAL A 689 -5.99 -16.46 21.00
CA VAL A 689 -5.10 -17.54 21.47
C VAL A 689 -3.82 -17.59 20.64
N GLY A 690 -3.93 -17.33 19.32
CA GLY A 690 -2.77 -17.24 18.41
C GLY A 690 -1.78 -16.15 18.83
N GLN A 691 -2.28 -14.96 19.19
CA GLN A 691 -1.43 -13.86 19.71
C GLN A 691 -0.69 -14.30 20.98
N ALA A 692 -1.41 -14.87 21.95
CA ALA A 692 -0.83 -15.32 23.21
C ALA A 692 0.25 -16.39 23.00
N LEU A 693 -0.02 -17.41 22.17
CA LEU A 693 0.97 -18.45 21.84
C LEU A 693 2.20 -17.89 21.14
N MET A 694 2.02 -16.88 20.30
CA MET A 694 3.13 -16.23 19.60
C MET A 694 3.94 -15.29 20.50
N LEU A 695 3.34 -14.68 21.52
CA LEU A 695 4.09 -13.94 22.55
C LEU A 695 4.95 -14.86 23.42
N LEU A 696 4.44 -16.06 23.72
CA LEU A 696 5.13 -17.07 24.53
C LEU A 696 6.27 -17.77 23.77
N ASN A 697 6.07 -18.07 22.49
CA ASN A 697 6.97 -18.95 21.73
C ASN A 697 7.61 -18.29 20.48
N GLY A 698 7.20 -17.07 20.14
CA GLY A 698 7.60 -16.41 18.90
C GLY A 698 9.05 -15.91 18.91
N LYS A 699 9.72 -16.05 17.77
CA LYS A 699 11.13 -15.62 17.60
C LYS A 699 11.33 -14.10 17.62
N THR A 700 10.26 -13.32 17.40
CA THR A 700 10.30 -11.86 17.34
C THR A 700 10.74 -11.23 18.67
N PHE A 701 10.36 -11.84 19.80
CA PHE A 701 10.72 -11.34 21.13
C PHE A 701 12.05 -11.91 21.63
N THR A 702 12.36 -13.17 21.30
CA THR A 702 13.57 -13.84 21.80
C THR A 702 14.87 -13.20 21.31
N GLN A 703 14.84 -12.44 20.22
CA GLN A 703 16.01 -11.73 19.68
C GLN A 703 16.21 -10.31 20.24
N LEU A 704 15.29 -9.78 21.07
CA LEU A 704 15.44 -8.44 21.66
C LEU A 704 16.72 -8.30 22.51
N LEU A 705 17.18 -9.39 23.12
CA LEU A 705 18.40 -9.41 23.93
C LEU A 705 19.69 -9.59 23.14
N ASN A 706 19.60 -9.76 21.82
CA ASN A 706 20.78 -9.74 20.94
C ASN A 706 21.63 -8.50 21.28
N PRO A 707 22.96 -8.64 21.52
CA PRO A 707 23.81 -7.55 21.99
C PRO A 707 23.78 -6.28 21.12
N TYR A 708 23.33 -6.41 19.88
CA TYR A 708 23.32 -5.35 18.89
C TYR A 708 22.01 -4.55 18.82
N THR A 709 20.94 -4.95 19.53
CA THR A 709 19.69 -4.17 19.60
C THR A 709 19.88 -2.91 20.44
N MET A 710 19.09 -1.88 20.16
CA MET A 710 19.14 -0.64 20.94
C MET A 710 18.74 -0.88 22.39
N ILE A 711 17.73 -1.71 22.64
CA ILE A 711 17.31 -2.04 24.00
C ILE A 711 18.35 -2.86 24.77
N SER A 712 18.98 -3.89 24.16
CA SER A 712 20.02 -4.69 24.83
C SER A 712 21.22 -3.81 25.20
N ARG A 713 21.61 -2.89 24.31
CA ARG A 713 22.67 -1.91 24.59
C ARG A 713 22.33 -0.98 25.76
N ALA A 714 21.08 -0.53 25.87
CA ALA A 714 20.63 0.27 27.00
C ALA A 714 20.69 -0.54 28.31
N LEU A 715 20.18 -1.77 28.32
CA LEU A 715 20.18 -2.65 29.50
C LEU A 715 21.60 -3.04 29.95
N ARG A 716 22.55 -3.18 29.01
CA ARG A 716 23.97 -3.46 29.32
C ARG A 716 24.70 -2.26 29.92
N ARG A 717 24.25 -1.04 29.61
CA ARG A 717 24.81 0.20 30.19
C ARG A 717 24.24 0.53 31.57
N ALA A 718 23.06 0.02 31.89
CA ALA A 718 22.49 0.16 33.23
C ALA A 718 23.30 -0.67 34.23
N GLU A 719 23.91 -0.02 35.21
CA GLU A 719 24.76 -0.66 36.22
C GLU A 719 23.95 -1.08 37.45
N THR A 720 22.86 -0.37 37.75
CA THR A 720 21.98 -0.66 38.89
C THR A 720 20.65 -1.28 38.48
N THR A 721 19.98 -1.90 39.46
CA THR A 721 18.60 -2.39 39.33
C THR A 721 17.66 -1.26 38.90
N GLU A 722 17.73 -0.12 39.60
CA GLU A 722 16.89 1.05 39.33
C GLU A 722 17.08 1.56 37.90
N GLN A 723 18.33 1.74 37.46
CA GLN A 723 18.64 2.16 36.09
C GLN A 723 18.14 1.16 35.04
N THR A 724 18.16 -0.13 35.36
CA THR A 724 17.70 -1.18 34.46
C THR A 724 16.18 -1.10 34.28
N VAL A 725 15.45 -1.00 35.38
CA VAL A 725 13.99 -0.89 35.36
C VAL A 725 13.56 0.42 34.69
N ASP A 726 14.20 1.55 35.04
CA ASP A 726 13.94 2.84 34.38
C ASP A 726 14.22 2.79 32.88
N ALA A 727 15.28 2.12 32.43
CA ALA A 727 15.57 1.95 31.01
C ALA A 727 14.47 1.17 30.28
N VAL A 728 13.89 0.13 30.90
CA VAL A 728 12.74 -0.60 30.36
C VAL A 728 11.52 0.32 30.26
N TYR A 729 11.18 1.01 31.34
CA TYR A 729 9.98 1.85 31.38
C TYR A 729 10.08 3.06 30.46
N LEU A 730 11.24 3.71 30.37
CA LEU A 730 11.47 4.81 29.44
C LEU A 730 11.38 4.33 27.98
N ALA A 731 11.90 3.15 27.67
CA ALA A 731 11.87 2.61 26.31
C ALA A 731 10.48 2.15 25.86
N LEU A 732 9.62 1.66 26.77
CA LEU A 732 8.31 1.11 26.43
C LEU A 732 7.13 2.06 26.68
N PHE A 733 7.23 2.86 27.75
CA PHE A 733 6.14 3.66 28.30
C PHE A 733 6.46 5.15 28.38
N SER A 734 7.67 5.55 27.98
CA SER A 734 8.12 6.94 27.98
C SER A 734 8.10 7.63 29.34
N ARG A 735 8.18 6.87 30.43
CA ARG A 735 8.26 7.36 31.81
C ARG A 735 9.25 6.53 32.61
N LYS A 736 9.64 7.02 33.79
CA LYS A 736 10.32 6.18 34.79
C LYS A 736 9.35 5.22 35.46
N ALA A 737 9.89 4.16 36.04
CA ALA A 737 9.09 3.25 36.84
C ALA A 737 8.70 3.91 38.17
N THR A 738 7.50 3.59 38.65
CA THR A 738 7.06 3.96 40.00
C THR A 738 7.82 3.16 41.06
N PRO A 739 7.82 3.59 42.33
CA PRO A 739 8.44 2.82 43.42
C PRO A 739 7.92 1.38 43.53
N GLU A 740 6.62 1.17 43.33
CA GLU A 740 6.00 -0.16 43.34
C GLU A 740 6.52 -1.04 42.19
N GLU A 741 6.61 -0.49 40.97
CA GLU A 741 7.14 -1.20 39.80
C GLU A 741 8.63 -1.53 39.94
N GLN A 742 9.39 -0.64 40.60
CA GLN A 742 10.80 -0.88 40.95
C GLN A 742 10.93 -2.06 41.91
N GLU A 743 10.14 -2.08 42.99
CA GLU A 743 10.11 -3.19 43.95
C GLU A 743 9.69 -4.51 43.31
N LEU A 744 8.68 -4.48 42.42
CA LEU A 744 8.16 -5.65 41.74
C LEU A 744 9.21 -6.31 40.82
N LEU A 745 9.99 -5.51 40.08
CA LEU A 745 10.97 -6.02 39.11
C LEU A 745 12.36 -6.26 39.68
N LYS A 746 12.68 -5.69 40.84
CA LYS A 746 13.96 -5.89 41.54
C LYS A 746 14.41 -7.35 41.62
N PRO A 747 13.61 -8.31 42.15
CA PRO A 747 14.06 -9.70 42.27
C PRO A 747 14.32 -10.37 40.90
N VAL A 748 13.63 -9.94 39.85
CA VAL A 748 13.80 -10.46 38.48
C VAL A 748 15.13 -9.97 37.89
N VAL A 749 15.41 -8.68 38.03
CA VAL A 749 16.63 -8.04 37.49
C VAL A 749 17.89 -8.53 38.21
N GLU A 750 17.85 -8.69 39.53
CA GLU A 750 19.00 -9.11 40.34
C GLU A 750 19.31 -10.61 40.21
N GLY A 751 18.33 -11.43 39.82
CA GLY A 751 18.44 -12.90 39.91
C GLY A 751 19.32 -13.58 38.85
N LYS A 752 19.38 -13.09 37.60
CA LYS A 752 20.00 -13.83 36.46
C LYS A 752 20.82 -12.95 35.49
N GLY A 753 21.38 -11.83 35.96
CA GLY A 753 22.15 -10.91 35.11
C GLY A 753 21.36 -10.48 33.87
N MET A 754 21.95 -10.54 32.68
CA MET A 754 21.28 -10.13 31.43
C MET A 754 19.99 -10.91 31.11
N VAL A 755 19.87 -12.16 31.57
CA VAL A 755 18.62 -12.93 31.41
C VAL A 755 17.53 -12.30 32.27
N GLY A 756 17.82 -11.96 33.53
CA GLY A 756 16.89 -11.27 34.43
C GLY A 756 16.45 -9.91 33.91
N LYS A 757 17.40 -9.11 33.36
CA LYS A 757 17.06 -7.85 32.67
C LYS A 757 16.10 -8.07 31.49
N GLY A 758 16.28 -9.17 30.77
CA GLY A 758 15.42 -9.55 29.65
C GLY A 758 14.06 -10.06 30.06
N ASP A 759 13.97 -10.80 31.16
CA ASP A 759 12.71 -11.25 31.75
C ASP A 759 11.88 -10.03 32.20
N ALA A 760 12.51 -9.00 32.78
CA ALA A 760 11.86 -7.74 33.12
C ALA A 760 11.33 -6.99 31.89
N LEU A 761 12.13 -6.90 30.82
CA LEU A 761 11.70 -6.33 29.54
C LEU A 761 10.51 -7.11 28.94
N TRP A 762 10.60 -8.44 28.93
CA TRP A 762 9.57 -9.31 28.40
C TRP A 762 8.26 -9.18 29.21
N ALA A 763 8.35 -9.13 30.54
CA ALA A 763 7.19 -8.93 31.40
C ALA A 763 6.49 -7.59 31.07
N ALA A 764 7.26 -6.50 30.98
CA ALA A 764 6.72 -5.18 30.65
C ALA A 764 6.08 -5.12 29.25
N LEU A 765 6.68 -5.75 28.24
CA LEU A 765 6.15 -5.84 26.88
C LEU A 765 4.81 -6.60 26.78
N ASN A 766 4.54 -7.50 27.71
CA ASN A 766 3.30 -8.28 27.74
C ASN A 766 2.18 -7.63 28.56
N THR A 767 2.41 -6.44 29.12
CA THR A 767 1.38 -5.71 29.88
C THR A 767 0.36 -5.04 28.97
N ARG A 768 -0.86 -4.84 29.49
CA ARG A 768 -1.88 -4.00 28.83
C ARG A 768 -1.36 -2.57 28.59
N GLN A 769 -0.53 -2.03 29.48
CA GLN A 769 0.04 -0.69 29.28
C GLN A 769 0.84 -0.59 27.97
N PHE A 770 1.49 -1.68 27.54
CA PHE A 770 2.22 -1.69 26.27
C PHE A 770 1.27 -1.68 25.07
N TYR A 771 0.23 -2.51 25.10
CA TYR A 771 -0.67 -2.70 23.96
C TYR A 771 -1.65 -1.56 23.71
N PHE A 772 -1.81 -0.62 24.65
CA PHE A 772 -2.81 0.43 24.54
C PHE A 772 -2.17 1.82 24.34
N ILE A 773 -2.86 2.63 23.56
CA ILE A 773 -2.61 4.05 23.33
C ILE A 773 -3.44 4.81 24.35
N GLN A 774 -2.78 5.19 25.45
CA GLN A 774 -3.37 5.91 26.60
C GLN A 774 -3.62 7.35 26.31
#